data_AF-A0A9E1SDE4-F1
#
_entry.id   AF-A0A9E1SDE4-F1
#
_cell.length_a   1.000
_cell.length_b   1.000
_cell.length_c   1.000
_cell.angle_alpha   90.00
_cell.angle_beta   90.00
_cell.angle_gamma   90.00
#
_symmetry.space_group_name_H-M   'P 1'
#
loop_
_entity.id
_entity.type
_entity.pdbx_description
1 polymer ?
#
loop_
_entity_poly.entity_id
_entity_poly.type
_entity_poly.pdbx_seq_one_letter_code
_entity_poly.pdbx_strand_id
1 'polypeptide(L)'
;MRNLFTLFFCIQFVFIGLSQGKTLEVQQIKNLKEIPAMELASPDLSLIHAQDVEREKNGELYRIGVCLESNINTSDFGEWNISNDGSRNWKLRVSSEGAEALSFLFSKFVLYGETALTIRDINGKLVHKPMTSADVIDHHMQNAALCFGNDMVIEINEPSNTQASEIFIDRVVYNYRSTGNPNSEKINESDPCEVNVNCSPVGDSWQDEKDGVARVYCVEGNLAGWCTGSLVNNTAQNCKPYFLTALHCGVTSSTANMNQWRFYFRYESPNCNNPNSAGTLDDHYITGCFRIADSNDGGGNSGSDFLLVQMGAASNETSTINTLKSSSFSAYWNGWNANNSASNGGASIHHPAGDIKKISTFNGSTNSTSWGSAAGSHWQLSWSSNANGHGVTEGGSSGSPLFNNSGLIIGTLTGGSSYCTSQTSPDLYGKMSYHWTSNGSPNNEKLKPWLDPINSNQMTLNGSSDPCSAPSAPTTDFSASATNVAPGTTVNFSDMTSGVPNTWSWSITPGTGWSYAASTNSSSQNPQVTFNTVGQYTVQLTASNSVGSDTENKTNYITVEETPCELSTNTVLKVSLLTDNYAPETYLEVTNSSGTVVWSEGNENVEGNFGTGQENPDADPTSPLSNTTQYNWDVSLPQADCYTFAIYDYYGDGLGASQWGGSDGNLQLKNNSGTTIFTISAADFGGEESVTVENTGTVSLNEIMNNQVAIYPNPAEDLITVDLSMLDTKNAAIEIIDITGKTIDSYTLDTNMKIQIDLGTYANGIYQVKVSNDGSTIMKQFVKK
;
A
#
# COMPACT_ATOMS: atom_id res chain seq x y z
N MET A 1 22.36 60.65 36.24
CA MET A 1 23.34 59.95 35.39
C MET A 1 22.61 59.40 34.18
N ARG A 2 23.01 59.85 32.97
CA ARG A 2 22.86 59.27 31.60
C ARG A 2 21.48 58.69 31.21
N ASN A 3 20.66 59.35 30.39
CA ASN A 3 20.72 59.59 28.93
C ASN A 3 20.79 58.34 28.04
N LEU A 4 19.88 58.30 27.04
CA LEU A 4 19.93 57.78 25.65
C LEU A 4 18.60 57.07 25.29
N PHE A 5 17.91 57.20 24.14
CA PHE A 5 18.02 58.04 22.95
C PHE A 5 16.66 57.99 22.20
N THR A 6 16.35 59.09 21.52
CA THR A 6 15.24 59.40 20.60
C THR A 6 15.20 58.53 19.33
N LEU A 7 14.02 58.29 18.73
CA LEU A 7 13.75 58.68 17.34
C LEU A 7 12.26 58.73 16.99
N PHE A 8 11.82 59.90 16.54
CA PHE A 8 10.54 60.25 15.93
C PHE A 8 10.68 60.03 14.41
N PHE A 9 9.69 59.43 13.75
CA PHE A 9 9.52 59.60 12.30
C PHE A 9 8.06 59.95 11.99
N CYS A 10 7.89 61.14 11.43
CA CYS A 10 6.63 61.76 11.05
C CYS A 10 6.52 61.63 9.53
N ILE A 11 5.48 60.99 9.00
CA ILE A 11 5.11 61.09 7.59
C ILE A 11 3.63 61.45 7.51
N GLN A 12 3.38 62.66 7.02
CA GLN A 12 2.08 63.16 6.61
C GLN A 12 1.56 62.35 5.42
N PHE A 13 0.29 61.92 5.47
CA PHE A 13 -0.47 61.60 4.26
C PHE A 13 -1.63 62.58 4.09
N VAL A 14 -1.73 63.04 2.84
CA VAL A 14 -2.60 64.08 2.31
C VAL A 14 -4.05 63.58 2.27
N PHE A 15 -4.98 64.44 2.68
CA PHE A 15 -6.42 64.27 2.46
C PHE A 15 -6.78 64.51 0.99
N ILE A 16 -7.41 63.52 0.35
CA ILE A 16 -8.30 63.71 -0.80
C ILE A 16 -9.58 62.92 -0.50
N GLY A 17 -10.72 63.62 -0.49
CA GLY A 17 -12.01 63.06 -0.12
C GLY A 17 -12.70 62.29 -1.25
N LEU A 18 -13.71 61.49 -0.87
CA LEU A 18 -15.03 61.44 -1.50
C LEU A 18 -15.93 60.42 -0.76
N SER A 19 -17.09 60.92 -0.31
CA SER A 19 -18.41 60.31 -0.49
C SER A 19 -18.81 59.01 0.25
N GLN A 20 -19.81 59.21 1.13
CA GLN A 20 -20.86 58.28 1.60
C GLN A 20 -20.44 57.18 2.57
N GLY A 21 -20.66 57.46 3.86
CA GLY A 21 -20.72 56.44 4.90
C GLY A 21 -21.86 55.46 4.64
N LYS A 22 -21.53 54.26 4.17
CA LYS A 22 -22.28 53.05 4.52
C LYS A 22 -21.90 52.70 5.95
N THR A 23 -22.85 52.78 6.86
CA THR A 23 -22.77 52.10 8.15
C THR A 23 -22.50 50.62 7.90
N LEU A 24 -21.32 50.14 8.28
CA LEU A 24 -21.06 48.73 8.48
C LEU A 24 -21.96 48.27 9.63
N GLU A 25 -23.06 47.60 9.30
CA GLU A 25 -23.76 46.77 10.28
C GLU A 25 -22.80 45.67 10.70
N VAL A 26 -22.34 45.76 11.94
CA VAL A 26 -21.71 44.64 12.63
C VAL A 26 -22.82 43.60 12.84
N GLN A 27 -22.92 42.62 11.95
CA GLN A 27 -23.63 41.38 12.27
C GLN A 27 -23.00 40.86 13.55
N GLN A 28 -23.74 40.87 14.66
CA GLN A 28 -23.30 40.20 15.88
C GLN A 28 -23.07 38.73 15.53
N ILE A 29 -21.82 38.29 15.61
CA ILE A 29 -21.50 36.86 15.54
C ILE A 29 -22.10 36.25 16.81
N LYS A 30 -23.35 35.78 16.72
CA LYS A 30 -23.96 34.95 17.78
C LYS A 30 -23.03 33.77 18.02
N ASN A 31 -22.78 33.46 19.28
CA ASN A 31 -22.06 32.25 19.63
C ASN A 31 -22.88 31.05 19.11
N LEU A 32 -22.24 30.05 18.48
CA LEU A 32 -22.94 28.88 17.93
C LEU A 32 -23.76 28.14 19.02
N LYS A 33 -23.36 28.26 20.29
CA LYS A 33 -24.08 27.71 21.45
C LYS A 33 -25.41 28.40 21.75
N GLU A 34 -25.67 29.58 21.20
CA GLU A 34 -26.89 30.38 21.41
C GLU A 34 -27.95 30.14 20.32
N ILE A 35 -27.64 29.30 19.32
CA ILE A 35 -28.59 28.88 18.28
C ILE A 35 -29.62 27.91 18.89
N PRO A 36 -30.91 27.98 18.51
CA PRO A 36 -31.90 27.00 18.94
C PRO A 36 -31.42 25.57 18.71
N ALA A 37 -31.54 24.74 19.74
CA ALA A 37 -31.08 23.36 19.72
C ALA A 37 -32.27 22.39 19.63
N MET A 38 -32.17 21.41 18.73
CA MET A 38 -32.89 20.16 18.83
C MET A 38 -32.03 19.17 19.60
N GLU A 39 -32.50 18.77 20.79
CA GLU A 39 -31.87 17.74 21.60
C GLU A 39 -32.57 16.40 21.38
N LEU A 40 -31.84 15.43 20.83
CA LEU A 40 -32.31 14.08 20.60
C LEU A 40 -31.84 13.17 21.73
N ALA A 41 -32.77 12.43 22.33
CA ALA A 41 -32.46 11.53 23.44
C ALA A 41 -31.47 10.44 23.00
N SER A 42 -30.37 10.30 23.75
CA SER A 42 -29.39 9.26 23.52
C SER A 42 -30.01 7.87 23.74
N PRO A 43 -29.67 6.87 22.91
CA PRO A 43 -30.16 5.52 23.08
C PRO A 43 -29.50 4.81 24.28
N ASP A 44 -30.10 3.72 24.75
CA ASP A 44 -29.49 2.84 25.75
C ASP A 44 -28.37 2.00 25.12
N LEU A 45 -27.12 2.45 25.28
CA LEU A 45 -25.95 1.77 24.73
C LEU A 45 -25.71 0.38 25.33
N SER A 46 -26.15 0.13 26.58
CA SER A 46 -25.99 -1.20 27.18
C SER A 46 -26.90 -2.22 26.49
N LEU A 47 -28.14 -1.80 26.18
CA LEU A 47 -29.07 -2.62 25.40
C LEU A 47 -28.58 -2.81 23.96
N ILE A 48 -28.07 -1.74 23.33
CA ILE A 48 -27.56 -1.78 21.95
C ILE A 48 -26.38 -2.75 21.84
N HIS A 49 -25.40 -2.70 22.74
CA HIS A 49 -24.27 -3.63 22.72
C HIS A 49 -24.71 -5.09 22.89
N ALA A 50 -25.67 -5.36 23.79
CA ALA A 50 -26.22 -6.71 23.95
C ALA A 50 -26.91 -7.22 22.68
N GLN A 51 -27.59 -6.33 21.94
CA GLN A 51 -28.18 -6.67 20.64
C GLN A 51 -27.12 -6.89 19.57
N ASP A 52 -26.07 -6.06 19.52
CA ASP A 52 -25.01 -6.18 18.50
C ASP A 52 -24.29 -7.53 18.58
N VAL A 53 -24.02 -8.03 19.79
CA VAL A 53 -23.46 -9.38 20.01
C VAL A 53 -24.33 -10.49 19.40
N GLU A 54 -25.65 -10.35 19.46
CA GLU A 54 -26.56 -11.33 18.84
C GLU A 54 -26.66 -11.16 17.32
N ARG A 55 -26.67 -9.90 16.84
CA ARG A 55 -26.66 -9.60 15.39
C ARG A 55 -25.43 -10.18 14.70
N GLU A 56 -24.26 -10.03 15.31
CA GLU A 56 -22.99 -10.53 14.77
C GLU A 56 -22.99 -12.06 14.70
N LYS A 57 -23.49 -12.76 15.74
CA LYS A 57 -23.65 -14.22 15.70
C LYS A 57 -24.58 -14.70 14.59
N ASN A 58 -25.58 -13.90 14.24
CA ASN A 58 -26.56 -14.22 13.21
C ASN A 58 -26.09 -13.85 11.79
N GLY A 59 -24.92 -13.23 11.64
CA GLY A 59 -24.46 -12.71 10.34
C GLY A 59 -25.34 -11.57 9.81
N GLU A 60 -25.94 -10.78 10.69
CA GLU A 60 -26.73 -9.61 10.30
C GLU A 60 -25.82 -8.41 10.00
N LEU A 61 -26.37 -7.36 9.34
CA LEU A 61 -25.66 -6.11 9.08
C LEU A 61 -24.90 -5.61 10.33
N TYR A 62 -23.60 -5.35 10.15
CA TYR A 62 -22.72 -4.80 11.16
C TYR A 62 -23.15 -3.37 11.53
N ARG A 63 -24.05 -3.29 12.52
CA ARG A 63 -24.67 -2.04 12.93
C ARG A 63 -23.64 -1.12 13.58
N ILE A 64 -23.61 0.14 13.17
CA ILE A 64 -22.75 1.19 13.74
C ILE A 64 -23.54 2.37 14.31
N GLY A 65 -24.82 2.45 13.97
CA GLY A 65 -25.68 3.52 14.41
C GLY A 65 -27.16 3.15 14.45
N VAL A 66 -27.91 3.90 15.26
CA VAL A 66 -29.37 3.80 15.36
C VAL A 66 -30.00 5.12 14.92
N CYS A 67 -31.11 5.03 14.18
CA CYS A 67 -31.83 6.21 13.73
C CYS A 67 -32.75 6.73 14.84
N LEU A 68 -32.59 8.01 15.16
CA LEU A 68 -33.47 8.79 16.02
C LEU A 68 -34.39 9.62 15.13
N GLU A 69 -35.70 9.54 15.35
CA GLU A 69 -36.66 10.39 14.61
C GLU A 69 -36.44 11.87 14.98
N SER A 70 -36.32 12.73 13.98
CA SER A 70 -36.06 14.16 14.15
C SER A 70 -37.10 15.04 13.47
N ASN A 71 -37.60 14.66 12.30
CA ASN A 71 -38.62 15.38 11.52
C ASN A 71 -38.33 16.90 11.36
N ILE A 72 -37.06 17.26 11.13
CA ILE A 72 -36.61 18.66 11.02
C ILE A 72 -37.00 19.22 9.66
N ASN A 73 -37.62 20.39 9.66
CA ASN A 73 -37.79 21.27 8.51
C ASN A 73 -37.43 22.72 8.88
N THR A 74 -37.20 23.58 7.89
CA THR A 74 -36.77 24.97 8.08
C THR A 74 -37.88 25.93 8.51
N SER A 75 -39.15 25.50 8.51
CA SER A 75 -40.29 26.31 8.95
C SER A 75 -40.61 26.15 10.44
N ASP A 76 -40.38 24.95 10.99
CA ASP A 76 -40.73 24.60 12.38
C ASP A 76 -39.52 24.67 13.31
N PHE A 77 -38.31 24.54 12.76
CA PHE A 77 -37.07 24.49 13.53
C PHE A 77 -36.03 25.49 13.02
N GLY A 78 -35.15 25.91 13.93
CA GLY A 78 -34.03 26.81 13.65
C GLY A 78 -34.44 28.28 13.57
N GLU A 79 -33.48 29.13 13.18
CA GLU A 79 -33.66 30.57 13.04
C GLU A 79 -33.22 31.03 11.65
N TRP A 80 -34.06 31.83 10.99
CA TRP A 80 -33.71 32.56 9.77
C TRP A 80 -33.23 33.98 10.10
N ASN A 81 -32.07 34.34 9.55
CA ASN A 81 -31.58 35.72 9.49
C ASN A 81 -31.66 36.20 8.04
N ILE A 82 -32.29 37.36 7.82
CA ILE A 82 -32.42 37.96 6.50
C ILE A 82 -31.53 39.20 6.46
N SER A 83 -30.62 39.24 5.48
CA SER A 83 -29.71 40.36 5.25
C SER A 83 -30.41 41.47 4.46
N ASN A 84 -29.84 42.69 4.49
CA ASN A 84 -30.35 43.85 3.77
C ASN A 84 -30.40 43.68 2.24
N ASP A 85 -29.56 42.80 1.69
CA ASP A 85 -29.54 42.46 0.26
C ASP A 85 -30.61 41.42 -0.12
N GLY A 86 -31.37 40.90 0.86
CA GLY A 86 -32.38 39.87 0.66
C GLY A 86 -31.84 38.44 0.67
N SER A 87 -30.54 38.23 0.90
CA SER A 87 -30.01 36.91 1.22
C SER A 87 -30.53 36.42 2.57
N ARG A 88 -30.62 35.10 2.73
CA ARG A 88 -31.17 34.47 3.93
C ARG A 88 -30.21 33.40 4.44
N ASN A 89 -30.07 33.34 5.76
CA ASN A 89 -29.24 32.36 6.46
C ASN A 89 -30.09 31.64 7.50
N TRP A 90 -30.22 30.32 7.38
CA TRP A 90 -30.90 29.48 8.37
C TRP A 90 -29.89 28.71 9.20
N LYS A 91 -30.11 28.62 10.51
CA LYS A 91 -29.28 27.84 11.43
C LYS A 91 -30.11 27.02 12.41
N LEU A 92 -29.67 25.79 12.64
CA LEU A 92 -30.20 24.90 13.69
C LEU A 92 -29.05 24.14 14.34
N ARG A 93 -29.01 24.10 15.67
CA ARG A 93 -28.14 23.19 16.42
C ARG A 93 -28.87 21.86 16.63
N VAL A 94 -28.20 20.73 16.41
CA VAL A 94 -28.73 19.38 16.64
C VAL A 94 -27.73 18.62 17.48
N SER A 95 -28.18 18.03 18.59
CA SER A 95 -27.30 17.33 19.51
C SER A 95 -27.91 16.03 20.03
N SER A 96 -27.05 15.04 20.29
CA SER A 96 -27.43 13.80 20.98
C SER A 96 -26.24 13.28 21.77
N GLU A 97 -26.33 13.33 23.10
CA GLU A 97 -25.18 13.16 23.99
C GLU A 97 -24.51 11.79 23.85
N GLY A 98 -23.17 11.78 23.82
CA GLY A 98 -22.37 10.57 23.72
C GLY A 98 -22.21 9.98 22.31
N ALA A 99 -22.87 10.54 21.28
CA ALA A 99 -22.65 10.08 19.91
C ALA A 99 -21.20 10.34 19.48
N GLU A 100 -20.59 9.36 18.82
CA GLU A 100 -19.26 9.55 18.21
C GLU A 100 -19.35 10.42 16.96
N ALA A 101 -20.45 10.28 16.21
CA ALA A 101 -20.80 11.08 15.06
C ALA A 101 -22.31 11.10 14.86
N LEU A 102 -22.83 12.20 14.30
CA LEU A 102 -24.21 12.29 13.83
C LEU A 102 -24.26 12.17 12.30
N SER A 103 -25.16 11.35 11.78
CA SER A 103 -25.48 11.33 10.33
C SER A 103 -26.87 11.92 10.10
N PHE A 104 -27.04 12.76 9.09
CA PHE A 104 -28.33 13.40 8.78
C PHE A 104 -28.96 12.77 7.54
N LEU A 105 -30.12 12.13 7.75
CA LEU A 105 -30.89 11.45 6.71
C LEU A 105 -31.97 12.39 6.18
N PHE A 106 -31.81 12.83 4.93
CA PHE A 106 -32.74 13.75 4.29
C PHE A 106 -33.71 12.97 3.41
N SER A 107 -34.99 12.90 3.80
CA SER A 107 -36.07 12.38 2.96
C SER A 107 -36.60 13.41 1.96
N LYS A 108 -36.24 14.69 2.12
CA LYS A 108 -36.33 15.74 1.10
C LYS A 108 -35.06 16.59 1.13
N PHE A 109 -34.42 16.76 -0.01
CA PHE A 109 -33.23 17.59 -0.19
C PHE A 109 -33.26 18.23 -1.57
N VAL A 110 -33.58 19.52 -1.62
CA VAL A 110 -33.57 20.34 -2.83
C VAL A 110 -33.00 21.70 -2.50
N LEU A 111 -31.83 22.00 -3.06
CA LEU A 111 -31.17 23.31 -2.97
C LEU A 111 -31.25 24.01 -4.33
N TYR A 112 -31.57 25.30 -4.32
CA TYR A 112 -31.70 26.10 -5.55
C TYR A 112 -30.55 27.08 -5.72
N GLY A 113 -30.24 27.42 -6.98
CA GLY A 113 -29.24 28.44 -7.32
C GLY A 113 -27.87 28.17 -6.68
N GLU A 114 -27.28 29.22 -6.10
CA GLU A 114 -26.01 29.18 -5.38
C GLU A 114 -26.18 28.86 -3.88
N THR A 115 -27.28 28.21 -3.49
CA THR A 115 -27.51 27.79 -2.10
C THR A 115 -26.50 26.74 -1.67
N ALA A 116 -25.98 26.89 -0.45
CA ALA A 116 -25.11 25.91 0.19
C ALA A 116 -25.63 25.51 1.57
N LEU A 117 -25.62 24.22 1.86
CA LEU A 117 -25.80 23.65 3.19
C LEU A 117 -24.43 23.25 3.76
N THR A 118 -24.11 23.74 4.95
CA THR A 118 -22.87 23.38 5.67
C THR A 118 -23.20 22.80 7.04
N ILE A 119 -22.40 21.85 7.49
CA ILE A 119 -22.51 21.25 8.82
C ILE A 119 -21.19 21.50 9.56
N ARG A 120 -21.29 22.09 10.74
CA ARG A 120 -20.14 22.47 11.57
C ARG A 120 -20.27 21.91 12.97
N ASP A 121 -19.14 21.68 13.63
CA ASP A 121 -19.15 21.50 15.08
C ASP A 121 -19.46 22.84 15.80
N ILE A 122 -19.68 22.79 17.11
CA ILE A 122 -19.93 23.98 17.94
C ILE A 122 -18.76 24.97 18.01
N ASN A 123 -17.56 24.57 17.57
CA ASN A 123 -16.39 25.44 17.49
C ASN A 123 -16.25 26.09 16.10
N GLY A 124 -17.15 25.77 15.17
CA GLY A 124 -17.19 26.30 13.80
C GLY A 124 -16.37 25.52 12.79
N LYS A 125 -15.73 24.40 13.18
CA LYS A 125 -15.01 23.52 12.26
C LYS A 125 -16.02 22.87 11.30
N LEU A 126 -15.74 22.92 10.01
CA LEU A 126 -16.53 22.22 9.01
C LEU A 126 -16.29 20.70 9.18
N VAL A 127 -17.37 19.94 9.37
CA VAL A 127 -17.30 18.48 9.64
C VAL A 127 -17.91 17.64 8.51
N HIS A 128 -18.51 18.29 7.51
CA HIS A 128 -18.99 17.65 6.30
C HIS A 128 -18.74 18.58 5.11
N LYS A 129 -18.45 17.99 3.94
CA LYS A 129 -18.32 18.74 2.69
C LYS A 129 -19.57 19.59 2.46
N PRO A 130 -19.46 20.87 2.05
CA PRO A 130 -20.63 21.69 1.75
C PRO A 130 -21.45 21.03 0.64
N MET A 131 -22.75 20.91 0.85
CA MET A 131 -23.68 20.40 -0.14
C MET A 131 -24.37 21.56 -0.85
N THR A 132 -24.53 21.44 -2.16
CA THR A 132 -25.00 22.51 -3.06
C THR A 132 -26.11 21.99 -3.97
N SER A 133 -26.61 22.84 -4.87
CA SER A 133 -27.54 22.43 -5.92
C SER A 133 -26.98 21.34 -6.85
N ALA A 134 -25.65 21.18 -6.94
CA ALA A 134 -25.02 20.09 -7.68
C ALA A 134 -25.17 18.72 -7.01
N ASP A 135 -25.47 18.68 -5.71
CA ASP A 135 -25.67 17.45 -4.93
C ASP A 135 -27.14 17.02 -4.87
N VAL A 136 -28.05 17.76 -5.51
CA VAL A 136 -29.47 17.40 -5.60
C VAL A 136 -29.63 16.27 -6.62
N ILE A 137 -30.03 15.10 -6.14
CA ILE A 137 -30.34 13.92 -6.96
C ILE A 137 -31.85 13.86 -7.20
N ASP A 138 -32.30 13.30 -8.31
CA ASP A 138 -33.70 13.27 -8.76
C ASP A 138 -34.69 12.63 -7.77
N HIS A 139 -34.24 11.71 -6.91
CA HIS A 139 -35.08 11.17 -5.83
C HIS A 139 -35.23 12.13 -4.64
N HIS A 140 -34.52 13.27 -4.67
CA HIS A 140 -34.50 14.34 -3.67
C HIS A 140 -34.21 13.83 -2.25
N MET A 141 -33.36 12.82 -2.10
CA MET A 141 -32.90 12.35 -0.80
C MET A 141 -31.38 12.50 -0.73
N GLN A 142 -30.85 12.72 0.46
CA GLN A 142 -29.42 12.85 0.69
C GLN A 142 -29.03 12.29 2.06
N ASN A 143 -27.75 12.02 2.24
CA ASN A 143 -27.20 11.54 3.50
C ASN A 143 -25.90 12.27 3.81
N ALA A 144 -25.92 13.14 4.82
CA ALA A 144 -24.70 13.72 5.38
C ALA A 144 -24.18 12.81 6.50
N ALA A 145 -23.49 11.73 6.10
CA ALA A 145 -23.03 10.70 7.03
C ALA A 145 -21.77 11.12 7.81
N LEU A 146 -21.70 10.67 9.08
CA LEU A 146 -20.52 10.74 9.95
C LEU A 146 -19.98 12.15 10.20
N CYS A 147 -20.86 13.09 10.54
CA CYS A 147 -20.44 14.38 11.09
C CYS A 147 -19.88 14.15 12.51
N PHE A 148 -18.55 14.15 12.67
CA PHE A 148 -17.88 13.73 13.92
C PHE A 148 -18.15 14.63 15.12
N GLY A 149 -18.62 14.01 16.20
CA GLY A 149 -19.08 14.65 17.44
C GLY A 149 -20.58 14.45 17.69
N ASN A 150 -21.02 14.88 18.87
CA ASN A 150 -22.38 14.75 19.38
C ASN A 150 -23.23 16.01 19.22
N ASP A 151 -22.68 17.10 18.67
CA ASP A 151 -23.29 18.42 18.70
C ASP A 151 -22.89 19.24 17.46
N MET A 152 -23.87 19.49 16.60
CA MET A 152 -23.68 20.02 15.25
C MET A 152 -24.54 21.24 15.01
N VAL A 153 -24.02 22.18 14.20
CA VAL A 153 -24.79 23.27 13.63
C VAL A 153 -24.97 23.03 12.13
N ILE A 154 -26.22 22.89 11.71
CA ILE A 154 -26.62 22.86 10.31
C ILE A 154 -26.93 24.30 9.89
N GLU A 155 -26.35 24.72 8.77
CA GLU A 155 -26.52 26.07 8.24
C GLU A 155 -26.88 26.01 6.75
N ILE A 156 -27.90 26.77 6.33
CA ILE A 156 -28.25 26.98 4.93
C ILE A 156 -28.04 28.45 4.59
N ASN A 157 -27.26 28.70 3.55
CA ASN A 157 -27.01 30.03 3.00
C ASN A 157 -27.68 30.17 1.65
N GLU A 158 -28.71 31.01 1.56
CA GLU A 158 -29.45 31.30 0.33
C GLU A 158 -29.16 32.73 -0.15
N PRO A 159 -28.55 32.90 -1.34
CA PRO A 159 -28.33 34.22 -1.92
C PRO A 159 -29.65 34.94 -2.28
N SER A 160 -29.60 36.27 -2.37
CA SER A 160 -30.76 37.09 -2.76
C SER A 160 -31.37 36.63 -4.09
N ASN A 161 -32.70 36.68 -4.21
CA ASN A 161 -33.45 36.27 -5.41
C ASN A 161 -33.35 34.78 -5.78
N THR A 162 -32.90 33.93 -4.86
CA THR A 162 -32.93 32.47 -5.02
C THR A 162 -34.28 31.92 -4.56
N GLN A 163 -34.77 30.88 -5.24
CA GLN A 163 -35.93 30.12 -4.77
C GLN A 163 -35.63 29.48 -3.41
N ALA A 164 -36.62 29.44 -2.52
CA ALA A 164 -36.47 28.80 -1.21
C ALA A 164 -36.18 27.30 -1.37
N SER A 165 -35.13 26.84 -0.72
CA SER A 165 -34.72 25.43 -0.69
C SER A 165 -35.66 24.60 0.18
N GLU A 166 -35.82 23.34 -0.18
CA GLU A 166 -36.69 22.38 0.51
C GLU A 166 -35.83 21.29 1.15
N ILE A 167 -35.74 21.28 2.48
CA ILE A 167 -35.10 20.20 3.22
C ILE A 167 -36.05 19.60 4.26
N PHE A 168 -35.98 18.28 4.43
CA PHE A 168 -36.63 17.54 5.51
C PHE A 168 -35.70 16.43 5.99
N ILE A 169 -35.28 16.51 7.26
CA ILE A 169 -34.46 15.50 7.92
C ILE A 169 -35.38 14.66 8.80
N ASP A 170 -35.85 13.53 8.28
CA ASP A 170 -36.74 12.63 9.03
C ASP A 170 -36.03 11.99 10.21
N ARG A 171 -34.74 11.66 10.04
CA ARG A 171 -33.96 10.94 11.04
C ARG A 171 -32.53 11.45 11.16
N VAL A 172 -32.00 11.38 12.38
CA VAL A 172 -30.57 11.55 12.67
C VAL A 172 -30.03 10.23 13.18
N VAL A 173 -28.95 9.74 12.59
CA VAL A 173 -28.29 8.52 13.04
C VAL A 173 -27.34 8.87 14.18
N TYR A 174 -27.53 8.23 15.33
CA TYR A 174 -26.60 8.18 16.44
C TYR A 174 -25.56 7.10 16.15
N ASN A 175 -24.37 7.47 15.68
CA ASN A 175 -23.29 6.52 15.44
C ASN A 175 -22.45 6.38 16.72
N TYR A 176 -22.14 5.14 17.10
CA TYR A 176 -21.56 4.82 18.42
C TYR A 176 -20.37 3.85 18.39
N ARG A 177 -20.02 3.31 17.23
CA ARG A 177 -18.81 2.50 17.02
C ARG A 177 -18.38 2.56 15.56
N SER A 178 -17.12 2.22 15.29
CA SER A 178 -16.61 2.03 13.92
C SER A 178 -16.82 3.27 13.03
N THR A 179 -16.62 4.45 13.60
CA THR A 179 -16.96 5.71 12.94
C THR A 179 -15.82 6.30 12.13
N GLY A 180 -14.56 5.90 12.34
CA GLY A 180 -13.44 6.59 11.70
C GLY A 180 -13.01 7.89 12.40
N ASN A 181 -13.46 8.16 13.64
CA ASN A 181 -13.36 9.48 14.27
C ASN A 181 -11.89 9.95 14.43
N PRO A 182 -11.48 11.05 13.75
CA PRO A 182 -10.09 11.48 13.68
C PRO A 182 -9.57 12.19 14.95
N ASN A 183 -10.45 12.55 15.88
CA ASN A 183 -10.05 13.14 17.16
C ASN A 183 -9.69 12.06 18.22
N SER A 184 -9.80 10.79 17.84
CA SER A 184 -9.38 9.60 18.56
C SER A 184 -8.58 8.71 17.61
N GLU A 185 -7.82 7.72 18.11
CA GLU A 185 -7.13 6.71 17.28
C GLU A 185 -8.13 5.74 16.61
N LYS A 186 -9.22 6.24 16.02
CA LYS A 186 -10.35 5.46 15.48
C LYS A 186 -10.43 5.45 13.97
N ILE A 187 -9.37 5.84 13.28
CA ILE A 187 -9.07 5.20 11.99
C ILE A 187 -8.19 4.00 12.31
N ASN A 188 -8.28 2.91 11.55
CA ASN A 188 -7.65 1.64 11.88
C ASN A 188 -8.39 0.87 12.98
N GLU A 189 -9.74 0.87 12.93
CA GLU A 189 -10.61 0.18 13.89
C GLU A 189 -10.77 -1.33 13.63
N SER A 190 -10.25 -1.84 12.51
CA SER A 190 -10.12 -3.29 12.29
C SER A 190 -9.02 -3.90 13.18
N ASP A 191 -9.10 -5.20 13.48
CA ASP A 191 -8.14 -5.82 14.38
C ASP A 191 -6.71 -5.80 13.78
N PRO A 192 -5.66 -5.79 14.62
CA PRO A 192 -4.29 -5.55 14.16
C PRO A 192 -3.69 -6.56 13.17
N CYS A 193 -4.30 -7.73 12.98
CA CYS A 193 -3.79 -8.70 12.01
C CYS A 193 -4.13 -8.36 10.56
N GLU A 194 -5.08 -7.44 10.35
CA GLU A 194 -5.55 -7.08 9.02
C GLU A 194 -4.48 -6.34 8.21
N VAL A 195 -4.29 -6.78 6.96
CA VAL A 195 -3.23 -6.29 6.09
C VAL A 195 -3.78 -5.20 5.18
N ASN A 196 -3.13 -4.03 5.15
CA ASN A 196 -3.53 -2.94 4.24
C ASN A 196 -3.40 -3.37 2.78
N VAL A 197 -4.38 -2.99 1.95
CA VAL A 197 -4.45 -3.43 0.54
C VAL A 197 -3.22 -3.03 -0.30
N ASN A 198 -2.50 -1.97 0.10
CA ASN A 198 -1.31 -1.46 -0.59
C ASN A 198 0.00 -1.88 0.11
N CYS A 199 -0.01 -2.96 0.90
CA CYS A 199 1.21 -3.57 1.45
C CYS A 199 1.97 -4.34 0.36
N SER A 200 3.21 -3.95 0.07
CA SER A 200 4.08 -4.70 -0.84
C SER A 200 4.75 -5.87 -0.10
N PRO A 201 4.94 -7.03 -0.76
CA PRO A 201 4.64 -7.29 -2.18
C PRO A 201 3.19 -7.76 -2.44
N VAL A 202 2.38 -7.99 -1.40
CA VAL A 202 1.09 -8.69 -1.53
C VAL A 202 0.06 -7.90 -2.34
N GLY A 203 -0.10 -6.62 -2.04
CA GLY A 203 -1.06 -5.71 -2.66
C GLY A 203 -0.72 -5.29 -4.09
N ASP A 204 0.53 -5.48 -4.50
CA ASP A 204 1.04 -4.97 -5.77
C ASP A 204 0.35 -5.60 -6.99
N SER A 205 -0.13 -6.85 -6.87
CA SER A 205 -0.85 -7.55 -7.94
C SER A 205 -2.34 -7.23 -8.00
N TRP A 206 -2.88 -6.44 -7.07
CA TRP A 206 -4.33 -6.24 -6.89
C TRP A 206 -4.75 -4.78 -7.10
N GLN A 207 -3.94 -4.01 -7.83
CA GLN A 207 -4.14 -2.58 -7.99
C GLN A 207 -5.39 -2.24 -8.81
N ASP A 208 -5.72 -3.07 -9.80
CA ASP A 208 -6.94 -2.93 -10.59
C ASP A 208 -8.15 -3.35 -9.75
N GLU A 209 -8.09 -4.54 -9.14
CA GLU A 209 -9.24 -5.11 -8.43
C GLU A 209 -9.68 -4.28 -7.24
N LYS A 210 -8.72 -3.73 -6.48
CA LYS A 210 -9.01 -2.88 -5.33
C LYS A 210 -9.76 -1.62 -5.74
N ASP A 211 -9.55 -1.07 -6.94
CA ASP A 211 -10.18 0.17 -7.39
C ASP A 211 -11.67 -0.04 -7.73
N GLY A 212 -12.12 -1.29 -7.88
CA GLY A 212 -13.54 -1.64 -7.95
C GLY A 212 -14.21 -1.88 -6.60
N VAL A 213 -13.45 -2.04 -5.50
CA VAL A 213 -13.97 -2.34 -4.16
C VAL A 213 -14.23 -1.07 -3.37
N ALA A 214 -15.39 -1.01 -2.73
CA ALA A 214 -15.82 0.14 -1.94
C ALA A 214 -16.42 -0.27 -0.58
N ARG A 215 -16.21 0.60 0.41
CA ARG A 215 -16.88 0.56 1.71
C ARG A 215 -18.32 1.08 1.54
N VAL A 216 -19.30 0.43 2.15
CA VAL A 216 -20.72 0.78 1.98
C VAL A 216 -21.34 1.14 3.33
N TYR A 217 -21.76 2.41 3.46
CA TYR A 217 -22.64 2.83 4.55
C TYR A 217 -24.07 2.45 4.19
N CYS A 218 -24.56 1.38 4.80
CA CYS A 218 -25.91 0.86 4.61
C CYS A 218 -26.88 1.53 5.58
N VAL A 219 -28.03 1.96 5.07
CA VAL A 219 -29.20 2.33 5.88
C VAL A 219 -30.24 1.23 5.72
N GLU A 220 -30.72 0.67 6.82
CA GLU A 220 -31.76 -0.37 6.83
C GLU A 220 -32.70 -0.14 8.01
N GLY A 221 -34.02 -0.19 7.80
CA GLY A 221 -34.99 0.14 8.84
C GLY A 221 -34.60 1.42 9.58
N ASN A 222 -34.43 1.33 10.90
CA ASN A 222 -33.99 2.41 11.80
C ASN A 222 -32.55 2.22 12.31
N LEU A 223 -31.67 1.68 11.48
CA LEU A 223 -30.26 1.52 11.79
C LEU A 223 -29.37 1.86 10.59
N ALA A 224 -28.10 2.07 10.88
CA ALA A 224 -27.04 2.17 9.89
C ALA A 224 -25.92 1.18 10.23
N GLY A 225 -25.22 0.71 9.19
CA GLY A 225 -24.16 -0.28 9.34
C GLY A 225 -23.16 -0.25 8.21
N TRP A 226 -22.09 -1.02 8.37
CA TRP A 226 -21.07 -1.21 7.34
C TRP A 226 -21.24 -2.52 6.60
N CYS A 227 -20.99 -2.46 5.30
CA CYS A 227 -20.70 -3.59 4.45
C CYS A 227 -19.62 -3.22 3.42
N THR A 228 -19.24 -4.19 2.61
CA THR A 228 -18.34 -4.03 1.47
C THR A 228 -19.01 -4.53 0.19
N GLY A 229 -18.47 -4.17 -0.96
CA GLY A 229 -18.80 -4.83 -2.22
C GLY A 229 -17.89 -4.38 -3.35
N SER A 230 -18.26 -4.74 -4.57
CA SER A 230 -17.47 -4.45 -5.76
C SER A 230 -18.33 -3.97 -6.92
N LEU A 231 -17.82 -2.99 -7.65
CA LEU A 231 -18.28 -2.67 -9.01
C LEU A 231 -18.01 -3.87 -9.93
N VAL A 232 -18.95 -4.24 -10.80
CA VAL A 232 -18.84 -5.44 -11.66
C VAL A 232 -19.11 -5.16 -13.14
N ASN A 233 -18.28 -5.74 -14.00
CA ASN A 233 -18.42 -5.62 -15.45
C ASN A 233 -19.57 -6.48 -15.99
N ASN A 234 -20.03 -6.20 -17.21
CA ASN A 234 -21.03 -7.01 -17.92
C ASN A 234 -20.70 -7.15 -19.40
N THR A 235 -21.27 -8.16 -20.06
CA THR A 235 -20.92 -8.49 -21.46
C THR A 235 -21.43 -7.47 -22.49
N ALA A 236 -22.33 -6.55 -22.11
CA ALA A 236 -22.66 -5.39 -22.94
C ALA A 236 -21.59 -4.30 -22.88
N GLN A 237 -20.61 -4.40 -21.97
CA GLN A 237 -19.48 -3.49 -21.84
C GLN A 237 -19.94 -2.03 -21.87
N ASN A 238 -20.81 -1.66 -20.92
CA ASN A 238 -21.54 -0.38 -20.94
C ASN A 238 -21.30 0.49 -19.69
N CYS A 239 -20.30 0.15 -18.88
CA CYS A 239 -19.97 0.84 -17.62
C CYS A 239 -21.15 0.97 -16.64
N LYS A 240 -22.23 0.20 -16.77
CA LYS A 240 -23.35 0.33 -15.83
C LYS A 240 -22.82 0.23 -14.40
N PRO A 241 -23.25 1.10 -13.48
CA PRO A 241 -22.72 1.17 -12.12
C PRO A 241 -23.31 0.05 -11.25
N TYR A 242 -23.21 -1.18 -11.74
CA TYR A 242 -23.63 -2.39 -11.05
C TYR A 242 -22.64 -2.71 -9.95
N PHE A 243 -23.16 -2.78 -8.73
CA PHE A 243 -22.39 -3.02 -7.53
C PHE A 243 -22.92 -4.28 -6.85
N LEU A 244 -22.04 -5.26 -6.68
CA LEU A 244 -22.33 -6.56 -6.09
C LEU A 244 -21.90 -6.55 -4.62
N THR A 245 -22.80 -6.92 -3.73
CA THR A 245 -22.62 -7.00 -2.27
C THR A 245 -23.48 -8.14 -1.70
N ALA A 246 -23.61 -8.24 -0.38
CA ALA A 246 -24.42 -9.25 0.29
C ALA A 246 -25.86 -8.78 0.58
N LEU A 247 -26.84 -9.68 0.55
CA LEU A 247 -28.24 -9.40 0.82
C LEU A 247 -28.47 -9.10 2.29
N HIS A 248 -27.78 -9.79 3.19
CA HIS A 248 -27.90 -9.54 4.63
C HIS A 248 -27.51 -8.11 5.05
N CYS A 249 -26.80 -7.36 4.20
CA CYS A 249 -26.50 -5.92 4.38
C CYS A 249 -27.72 -5.00 4.25
N GLY A 250 -28.83 -5.51 3.70
CA GLY A 250 -30.01 -4.69 3.48
C GLY A 250 -31.23 -5.49 3.11
N VAL A 251 -31.48 -6.63 3.78
CA VAL A 251 -32.57 -7.57 3.48
C VAL A 251 -33.89 -6.83 3.30
N THR A 252 -34.21 -5.97 4.26
CA THR A 252 -35.45 -5.23 4.41
C THR A 252 -35.32 -3.76 4.03
N SER A 253 -34.18 -3.35 3.47
CA SER A 253 -33.96 -1.96 3.06
C SER A 253 -34.97 -1.51 2.01
N SER A 254 -35.78 -0.52 2.38
CA SER A 254 -36.72 0.12 1.47
C SER A 254 -35.97 0.93 0.39
N THR A 255 -36.66 1.27 -0.70
CA THR A 255 -36.10 2.18 -1.71
C THR A 255 -35.65 3.51 -1.12
N ALA A 256 -36.39 4.06 -0.14
CA ALA A 256 -36.03 5.31 0.53
C ALA A 256 -34.75 5.18 1.36
N ASN A 257 -34.50 4.01 1.96
CA ASN A 257 -33.25 3.74 2.66
C ASN A 257 -32.09 3.52 1.68
N MET A 258 -32.30 2.77 0.59
CA MET A 258 -31.28 2.54 -0.45
C MET A 258 -30.84 3.83 -1.14
N ASN A 259 -31.76 4.78 -1.35
CA ASN A 259 -31.44 6.13 -1.84
C ASN A 259 -30.52 6.92 -0.89
N GLN A 260 -30.29 6.45 0.34
CA GLN A 260 -29.44 7.07 1.35
C GLN A 260 -28.20 6.25 1.69
N TRP A 261 -27.95 5.15 0.97
CA TRP A 261 -26.67 4.44 1.06
C TRP A 261 -25.53 5.30 0.51
N ARG A 262 -24.32 5.09 1.01
CA ARG A 262 -23.11 5.74 0.47
C ARG A 262 -22.03 4.71 0.18
N PHE A 263 -21.42 4.81 -1.00
CA PHE A 263 -20.37 3.91 -1.48
C PHE A 263 -19.06 4.67 -1.56
N TYR A 264 -18.11 4.39 -0.67
CA TYR A 264 -16.84 5.09 -0.56
C TYR A 264 -15.74 4.31 -1.29
N PHE A 265 -15.26 4.89 -2.38
CA PHE A 265 -14.14 4.37 -3.15
C PHE A 265 -12.84 4.97 -2.62
N ARG A 266 -11.72 4.28 -2.87
CA ARG A 266 -10.37 4.71 -2.44
C ARG A 266 -10.26 5.03 -0.93
N TYR A 267 -11.10 4.42 -0.11
CA TYR A 267 -11.01 4.50 1.34
C TYR A 267 -9.93 3.53 1.82
N GLU A 268 -8.66 3.82 1.55
CA GLU A 268 -7.54 2.91 1.73
C GLU A 268 -6.28 3.65 2.19
N SER A 269 -5.36 2.93 2.85
CA SER A 269 -4.03 3.49 3.13
C SER A 269 -3.21 3.60 1.83
N PRO A 270 -2.43 4.67 1.63
CA PRO A 270 -1.55 4.79 0.47
C PRO A 270 -0.37 3.79 0.47
N ASN A 271 -0.08 3.13 1.60
CA ASN A 271 1.00 2.15 1.72
C ASN A 271 0.66 1.12 2.81
N CYS A 272 1.64 0.33 3.27
CA CYS A 272 1.39 -0.69 4.27
C CYS A 272 1.09 -0.13 5.67
N ASN A 273 1.49 1.12 5.96
CA ASN A 273 1.27 1.72 7.27
C ASN A 273 -0.14 2.27 7.41
N ASN A 274 -0.67 2.18 8.62
CA ASN A 274 -1.93 2.79 8.98
C ASN A 274 -1.81 4.34 8.99
N PRO A 275 -2.70 5.08 8.32
CA PRO A 275 -2.71 6.53 8.38
C PRO A 275 -3.17 7.02 9.76
N ASN A 276 -2.62 8.14 10.21
CA ASN A 276 -2.98 8.75 11.50
C ASN A 276 -4.35 9.49 11.46
N SER A 277 -4.94 9.68 10.28
CA SER A 277 -6.26 10.32 10.12
C SER A 277 -6.90 9.96 8.79
N ALA A 278 -8.23 9.94 8.72
CA ALA A 278 -8.98 9.69 7.49
C ALA A 278 -8.77 10.77 6.40
N GLY A 279 -8.42 12.01 6.76
CA GLY A 279 -8.14 13.07 5.79
C GLY A 279 -9.29 13.27 4.78
N THR A 280 -9.00 13.11 3.48
CA THR A 280 -9.95 13.22 2.36
C THR A 280 -10.48 11.86 1.89
N LEU A 281 -10.20 10.76 2.59
CA LEU A 281 -10.65 9.43 2.18
C LEU A 281 -12.20 9.35 2.10
N ASP A 282 -12.90 10.14 2.91
CA ASP A 282 -14.36 10.20 2.92
C ASP A 282 -14.97 11.05 1.78
N ASP A 283 -14.15 11.69 0.94
CA ASP A 283 -14.62 12.59 -0.13
C ASP A 283 -15.02 11.86 -1.42
N HIS A 284 -14.60 10.60 -1.58
CA HIS A 284 -14.80 9.82 -2.81
C HIS A 284 -15.99 8.87 -2.67
N TYR A 285 -17.21 9.42 -2.67
CA TYR A 285 -18.42 8.61 -2.54
C TYR A 285 -19.49 8.86 -3.60
N ILE A 286 -20.29 7.82 -3.85
CA ILE A 286 -21.57 7.90 -4.57
C ILE A 286 -22.71 7.73 -3.54
N THR A 287 -23.75 8.57 -3.64
CA THR A 287 -24.95 8.45 -2.81
C THR A 287 -26.08 7.78 -3.58
N GLY A 288 -26.78 6.88 -2.89
CA GLY A 288 -27.98 6.24 -3.37
C GLY A 288 -27.73 5.02 -4.24
N CYS A 289 -28.68 4.10 -4.23
CA CYS A 289 -28.76 2.98 -5.15
C CYS A 289 -30.20 2.47 -5.24
N PHE A 290 -30.44 1.58 -6.20
CA PHE A 290 -31.65 0.76 -6.22
C PHE A 290 -31.30 -0.71 -6.47
N ARG A 291 -32.02 -1.59 -5.78
CA ARG A 291 -31.91 -3.05 -5.92
C ARG A 291 -32.42 -3.49 -7.30
N ILE A 292 -31.61 -4.30 -8.00
CA ILE A 292 -31.97 -4.87 -9.31
C ILE A 292 -32.10 -6.39 -9.28
N ALA A 293 -31.31 -7.07 -8.45
CA ALA A 293 -31.47 -8.50 -8.19
C ALA A 293 -30.92 -8.87 -6.81
N ASP A 294 -31.45 -9.92 -6.21
CA ASP A 294 -30.91 -10.51 -4.98
C ASP A 294 -31.16 -12.02 -4.93
N SER A 295 -30.66 -12.68 -3.91
CA SER A 295 -30.85 -14.13 -3.71
C SER A 295 -32.25 -14.52 -3.22
N ASN A 296 -33.08 -13.56 -2.78
CA ASN A 296 -34.40 -13.74 -2.18
C ASN A 296 -34.44 -14.82 -1.07
N ASP A 297 -33.38 -14.86 -0.24
CA ASP A 297 -33.17 -15.93 0.74
C ASP A 297 -33.05 -15.44 2.19
N GLY A 298 -33.29 -14.15 2.41
CA GLY A 298 -33.22 -13.51 3.73
C GLY A 298 -31.81 -13.37 4.31
N GLY A 299 -30.75 -13.53 3.51
CA GLY A 299 -29.36 -13.36 3.95
C GLY A 299 -28.55 -14.65 3.97
N GLY A 300 -28.73 -15.56 3.00
CA GLY A 300 -27.92 -16.78 2.83
C GLY A 300 -28.52 -18.09 3.36
N ASN A 301 -29.64 -18.05 4.10
CA ASN A 301 -30.19 -19.24 4.75
C ASN A 301 -30.78 -20.29 3.77
N SER A 302 -31.33 -19.83 2.64
CA SER A 302 -31.90 -20.69 1.60
C SER A 302 -31.33 -20.44 0.19
N GLY A 303 -30.24 -19.68 0.10
CA GLY A 303 -29.60 -19.33 -1.16
C GLY A 303 -28.12 -19.03 -0.97
N SER A 304 -27.62 -18.02 -1.68
CA SER A 304 -26.22 -17.62 -1.66
C SER A 304 -25.99 -16.17 -1.25
N ASP A 305 -27.00 -15.49 -0.69
CA ASP A 305 -26.82 -14.17 -0.07
C ASP A 305 -26.35 -13.03 -1.00
N PHE A 306 -26.45 -13.11 -2.33
CA PHE A 306 -26.07 -11.93 -3.14
C PHE A 306 -27.13 -10.85 -3.13
N LEU A 307 -26.66 -9.62 -3.28
CA LEU A 307 -27.42 -8.44 -3.64
C LEU A 307 -26.68 -7.69 -4.75
N LEU A 308 -27.37 -7.49 -5.87
CA LEU A 308 -26.93 -6.63 -6.96
C LEU A 308 -27.76 -5.34 -6.92
N VAL A 309 -27.07 -4.22 -6.79
CA VAL A 309 -27.66 -2.87 -6.88
C VAL A 309 -27.08 -2.12 -8.07
N GLN A 310 -27.82 -1.14 -8.56
CA GLN A 310 -27.28 -0.08 -9.41
C GLN A 310 -27.08 1.16 -8.55
N MET A 311 -25.86 1.69 -8.48
CA MET A 311 -25.56 2.92 -7.74
C MET A 311 -26.15 4.15 -8.45
N GLY A 312 -26.46 5.18 -7.65
CA GLY A 312 -27.17 6.36 -8.08
C GLY A 312 -28.65 6.10 -8.35
N ALA A 313 -29.21 6.85 -9.30
CA ALA A 313 -30.57 6.76 -9.79
C ALA A 313 -30.56 6.47 -11.30
N ALA A 314 -31.67 5.94 -11.83
CA ALA A 314 -31.78 5.64 -13.26
C ALA A 314 -31.56 6.87 -14.15
N SER A 315 -31.93 8.06 -13.69
CA SER A 315 -31.83 9.31 -14.43
C SER A 315 -30.45 9.99 -14.37
N ASN A 316 -29.61 9.66 -13.38
CA ASN A 316 -28.25 10.17 -13.26
C ASN A 316 -27.17 9.11 -13.56
N GLU A 317 -27.55 7.99 -14.21
CA GLU A 317 -26.64 6.89 -14.56
C GLU A 317 -25.37 7.41 -15.26
N THR A 318 -25.52 8.28 -16.28
CA THR A 318 -24.37 8.86 -17.00
C THR A 318 -23.45 9.69 -16.10
N SER A 319 -24.00 10.49 -15.17
CA SER A 319 -23.18 11.31 -14.27
C SER A 319 -22.44 10.43 -13.25
N THR A 320 -23.10 9.37 -12.78
CA THR A 320 -22.50 8.36 -11.89
C THR A 320 -21.33 7.67 -12.59
N ILE A 321 -21.51 7.24 -13.85
CA ILE A 321 -20.44 6.64 -14.67
C ILE A 321 -19.26 7.61 -14.84
N ASN A 322 -19.54 8.87 -15.20
CA ASN A 322 -18.47 9.88 -15.36
C ASN A 322 -17.71 10.13 -14.05
N THR A 323 -18.40 10.09 -12.91
CA THR A 323 -17.77 10.24 -11.59
C THR A 323 -16.88 9.04 -11.28
N LEU A 324 -17.37 7.81 -11.47
CA LEU A 324 -16.60 6.58 -11.29
C LEU A 324 -15.33 6.56 -12.15
N LYS A 325 -15.40 7.04 -13.40
CA LYS A 325 -14.26 7.13 -14.33
C LYS A 325 -13.30 8.31 -14.05
N SER A 326 -13.71 9.28 -13.24
CA SER A 326 -12.88 10.46 -12.98
C SER A 326 -11.60 10.07 -12.26
N SER A 327 -10.52 10.85 -12.41
CA SER A 327 -9.23 10.56 -11.77
C SER A 327 -9.27 10.55 -10.24
N SER A 328 -10.30 11.13 -9.61
CA SER A 328 -10.51 11.03 -8.17
C SER A 328 -10.98 9.65 -7.76
N PHE A 329 -11.77 8.95 -8.59
CA PHE A 329 -12.23 7.59 -8.31
C PHE A 329 -11.36 6.53 -8.97
N SER A 330 -11.01 6.71 -10.24
CA SER A 330 -10.33 5.74 -11.10
C SER A 330 -10.94 4.33 -10.98
N ALA A 331 -12.27 4.24 -10.86
CA ALA A 331 -12.92 3.00 -10.49
C ALA A 331 -12.74 1.92 -11.55
N TYR A 332 -12.62 0.67 -11.10
CA TYR A 332 -12.44 -0.49 -11.96
C TYR A 332 -13.69 -1.39 -11.93
N TRP A 333 -14.24 -1.73 -13.09
CA TRP A 333 -15.35 -2.67 -13.18
C TRP A 333 -14.78 -4.08 -13.13
N ASN A 334 -14.82 -4.71 -11.95
CA ASN A 334 -14.21 -6.01 -11.75
C ASN A 334 -14.81 -7.10 -12.63
N GLY A 335 -13.94 -8.00 -13.09
CA GLY A 335 -14.32 -9.19 -13.84
C GLY A 335 -14.95 -10.25 -12.94
N TRP A 336 -15.54 -11.26 -13.56
CA TRP A 336 -16.21 -12.35 -12.85
C TRP A 336 -16.03 -13.69 -13.54
N ASN A 337 -16.10 -14.76 -12.75
CA ASN A 337 -16.09 -16.14 -13.21
C ASN A 337 -17.27 -16.90 -12.60
N ALA A 338 -18.27 -17.20 -13.44
CA ALA A 338 -19.48 -17.90 -13.07
C ALA A 338 -19.37 -19.43 -13.18
N ASN A 339 -18.19 -19.97 -13.52
CA ASN A 339 -17.97 -21.43 -13.51
C ASN A 339 -17.99 -21.98 -12.08
N ASN A 340 -18.47 -23.22 -11.92
CA ASN A 340 -18.49 -23.91 -10.63
C ASN A 340 -17.21 -24.73 -10.40
N SER A 341 -16.05 -24.14 -10.69
CA SER A 341 -14.73 -24.75 -10.45
C SER A 341 -14.09 -24.13 -9.22
N ALA A 342 -13.49 -24.97 -8.37
CA ALA A 342 -12.70 -24.51 -7.24
C ALA A 342 -11.52 -23.64 -7.72
N SER A 343 -11.18 -22.63 -6.92
CA SER A 343 -9.96 -21.83 -7.10
C SER A 343 -8.88 -22.33 -6.15
N ASN A 344 -7.65 -22.38 -6.63
CA ASN A 344 -6.47 -22.71 -5.82
C ASN A 344 -5.69 -21.43 -5.54
N GLY A 345 -6.10 -20.75 -4.48
CA GLY A 345 -5.62 -19.44 -4.10
C GLY A 345 -6.38 -18.26 -4.72
N GLY A 346 -6.07 -17.09 -4.18
CA GLY A 346 -6.67 -15.81 -4.51
C GLY A 346 -6.66 -14.86 -3.30
N ALA A 347 -7.52 -13.85 -3.34
CA ALA A 347 -7.64 -12.85 -2.28
C ALA A 347 -9.08 -12.37 -2.10
N SER A 348 -9.39 -11.88 -0.90
CA SER A 348 -10.52 -10.99 -0.69
C SER A 348 -10.00 -9.60 -0.36
N ILE A 349 -10.62 -8.59 -0.96
CA ILE A 349 -10.33 -7.17 -0.70
C ILE A 349 -11.58 -6.60 -0.04
N HIS A 350 -11.44 -6.06 1.16
CA HIS A 350 -12.59 -5.82 2.04
C HIS A 350 -12.40 -4.64 3.00
N HIS A 351 -13.46 -4.24 3.70
CA HIS A 351 -13.45 -3.20 4.73
C HIS A 351 -13.92 -3.76 6.09
N PRO A 352 -13.03 -4.45 6.83
CA PRO A 352 -13.33 -4.98 8.16
C PRO A 352 -13.61 -3.83 9.13
N ALA A 353 -14.63 -3.97 9.98
CA ALA A 353 -15.18 -2.90 10.82
C ALA A 353 -15.57 -1.60 10.09
N GLY A 354 -15.70 -1.62 8.75
CA GLY A 354 -15.83 -0.38 7.96
C GLY A 354 -14.57 0.48 7.95
N ASP A 355 -13.41 -0.11 8.23
CA ASP A 355 -12.13 0.55 8.26
C ASP A 355 -11.54 0.75 6.85
N ILE A 356 -10.32 1.28 6.76
CA ILE A 356 -9.56 1.36 5.51
C ILE A 356 -9.41 0.00 4.85
N LYS A 357 -9.38 -0.01 3.52
CA LYS A 357 -9.37 -1.23 2.70
C LYS A 357 -8.21 -2.16 3.05
N LYS A 358 -8.55 -3.43 3.27
CA LYS A 358 -7.64 -4.52 3.61
C LYS A 358 -7.63 -5.60 2.55
N ILE A 359 -6.63 -6.47 2.61
CA ILE A 359 -6.47 -7.66 1.76
C ILE A 359 -6.19 -8.90 2.59
N SER A 360 -6.91 -9.98 2.31
CA SER A 360 -6.73 -11.29 2.94
C SER A 360 -6.52 -12.33 1.85
N THR A 361 -5.40 -13.06 1.90
CA THR A 361 -5.00 -14.01 0.86
C THR A 361 -5.22 -15.44 1.31
N PHE A 362 -5.46 -16.34 0.36
CA PHE A 362 -5.48 -17.77 0.61
C PHE A 362 -4.67 -18.49 -0.46
N ASN A 363 -4.02 -19.60 -0.09
CA ASN A 363 -3.27 -20.47 -1.01
C ASN A 363 -3.92 -21.85 -1.20
N GLY A 364 -4.94 -22.17 -0.38
CA GLY A 364 -5.69 -23.42 -0.43
C GLY A 364 -6.75 -23.47 -1.53
N SER A 365 -7.41 -24.63 -1.66
CA SER A 365 -8.53 -24.80 -2.59
C SER A 365 -9.85 -24.34 -1.97
N THR A 366 -10.70 -23.65 -2.74
CA THR A 366 -12.07 -23.35 -2.30
C THR A 366 -12.93 -24.62 -2.31
N ASN A 367 -13.65 -24.87 -1.22
CA ASN A 367 -14.50 -26.06 -1.06
C ASN A 367 -15.97 -25.70 -1.19
N SER A 368 -16.75 -26.56 -1.83
CA SER A 368 -18.20 -26.34 -1.97
C SER A 368 -18.91 -26.68 -0.65
N THR A 369 -19.67 -25.72 -0.10
CA THR A 369 -20.44 -25.88 1.14
C THR A 369 -21.77 -25.10 1.08
N SER A 370 -22.39 -24.90 2.24
CA SER A 370 -23.60 -24.12 2.48
C SER A 370 -23.45 -23.28 3.75
N TRP A 371 -24.01 -22.07 3.76
CA TRP A 371 -24.23 -21.30 4.99
C TRP A 371 -25.45 -21.83 5.76
N GLY A 372 -26.60 -21.89 5.08
CA GLY A 372 -27.81 -22.52 5.58
C GLY A 372 -28.12 -23.83 4.85
N SER A 373 -29.37 -23.97 4.43
CA SER A 373 -29.91 -25.20 3.83
C SER A 373 -29.59 -25.40 2.34
N ALA A 374 -29.08 -24.37 1.65
CA ALA A 374 -28.82 -24.40 0.21
C ALA A 374 -27.52 -25.15 -0.11
N ALA A 375 -27.62 -26.44 -0.43
CA ALA A 375 -26.48 -27.30 -0.76
C ALA A 375 -25.61 -26.71 -1.88
N GLY A 376 -24.33 -26.49 -1.60
CA GLY A 376 -23.35 -26.05 -2.60
C GLY A 376 -23.45 -24.57 -3.01
N SER A 377 -24.20 -23.75 -2.26
CA SER A 377 -24.36 -22.33 -2.55
C SER A 377 -23.16 -21.46 -2.16
N HIS A 378 -22.22 -21.99 -1.37
CA HIS A 378 -21.07 -21.23 -0.87
C HIS A 378 -19.72 -21.91 -1.16
N TRP A 379 -18.69 -21.09 -1.34
CA TRP A 379 -17.29 -21.47 -1.19
C TRP A 379 -16.91 -21.38 0.28
N GLN A 380 -16.14 -22.37 0.77
CA GLN A 380 -15.44 -22.33 2.05
C GLN A 380 -13.95 -22.29 1.80
N LEU A 381 -13.23 -21.45 2.53
CA LEU A 381 -11.77 -21.38 2.52
C LEU A 381 -11.27 -20.94 3.90
N SER A 382 -9.98 -21.16 4.14
CA SER A 382 -9.25 -20.59 5.27
C SER A 382 -8.16 -19.65 4.75
N TRP A 383 -7.93 -18.57 5.47
CA TRP A 383 -6.90 -17.59 5.14
C TRP A 383 -5.49 -18.18 5.31
N SER A 384 -4.54 -17.58 4.62
CA SER A 384 -3.13 -17.96 4.65
C SER A 384 -2.29 -16.74 4.98
N SER A 385 -1.32 -16.92 5.87
CA SER A 385 -0.30 -15.90 6.12
C SER A 385 0.49 -15.59 4.84
N ASN A 386 0.92 -14.35 4.73
CA ASN A 386 1.72 -13.81 3.65
C ASN A 386 2.85 -12.93 4.22
N ALA A 387 3.65 -12.33 3.34
CA ALA A 387 4.80 -11.51 3.73
C ALA A 387 4.46 -10.27 4.57
N ASN A 388 3.18 -9.86 4.62
CA ASN A 388 2.73 -8.67 5.33
C ASN A 388 1.83 -9.00 6.54
N GLY A 389 1.62 -10.28 6.85
CA GLY A 389 0.80 -10.72 7.98
C GLY A 389 -0.22 -11.78 7.60
N HIS A 390 -1.29 -11.88 8.39
CA HIS A 390 -2.33 -12.89 8.21
C HIS A 390 -3.71 -12.24 8.44
N GLY A 391 -4.17 -11.55 7.40
CA GLY A 391 -5.49 -10.92 7.36
C GLY A 391 -6.62 -11.95 7.31
N VAL A 392 -7.79 -11.54 7.79
CA VAL A 392 -9.00 -12.37 7.92
C VAL A 392 -10.20 -11.61 7.37
N THR A 393 -11.42 -11.87 7.84
CA THR A 393 -12.53 -10.93 7.65
C THR A 393 -13.20 -10.62 8.99
N GLU A 394 -13.94 -9.53 9.05
CA GLU A 394 -14.66 -9.10 10.25
C GLU A 394 -16.07 -8.57 9.90
N GLY A 395 -16.84 -8.18 10.91
CA GLY A 395 -18.08 -7.44 10.69
C GLY A 395 -17.82 -6.18 9.87
N GLY A 396 -18.56 -5.97 8.77
CA GLY A 396 -18.29 -4.90 7.79
C GLY A 396 -17.63 -5.40 6.51
N SER A 397 -16.88 -6.50 6.55
CA SER A 397 -16.33 -7.15 5.35
C SER A 397 -17.43 -7.79 4.49
N SER A 398 -18.61 -8.05 5.06
CA SER A 398 -19.78 -8.63 4.39
C SER A 398 -20.03 -8.07 3.00
N GLY A 399 -20.24 -8.95 2.02
CA GLY A 399 -20.42 -8.60 0.62
C GLY A 399 -19.13 -8.37 -0.17
N SER A 400 -17.96 -8.38 0.47
CA SER A 400 -16.67 -8.25 -0.22
C SER A 400 -16.49 -9.35 -1.28
N PRO A 401 -15.83 -9.02 -2.41
CA PRO A 401 -15.52 -10.02 -3.41
C PRO A 401 -14.46 -11.02 -2.92
N LEU A 402 -14.62 -12.28 -3.31
CA LEU A 402 -13.55 -13.26 -3.38
C LEU A 402 -13.04 -13.32 -4.82
N PHE A 403 -11.77 -12.98 -5.02
CA PHE A 403 -11.10 -13.08 -6.31
C PHE A 403 -10.30 -14.38 -6.40
N ASN A 404 -10.25 -14.97 -7.60
CA ASN A 404 -9.25 -15.99 -7.92
C ASN A 404 -7.91 -15.35 -8.35
N ASN A 405 -6.87 -16.15 -8.57
CA ASN A 405 -5.55 -15.66 -9.03
C ASN A 405 -5.55 -14.93 -10.39
N SER A 406 -6.66 -14.92 -11.11
CA SER A 406 -6.83 -14.18 -12.36
C SER A 406 -7.57 -12.86 -12.17
N GLY A 407 -7.79 -12.40 -10.94
CA GLY A 407 -8.51 -11.15 -10.66
C GLY A 407 -10.02 -11.23 -10.86
N LEU A 408 -10.59 -12.43 -11.04
CA LEU A 408 -12.01 -12.60 -11.32
C LEU A 408 -12.79 -12.91 -10.05
N ILE A 409 -13.91 -12.21 -9.84
CA ILE A 409 -14.84 -12.48 -8.74
C ILE A 409 -15.45 -13.87 -8.90
N ILE A 410 -15.28 -14.71 -7.89
CA ILE A 410 -15.84 -16.06 -7.78
C ILE A 410 -16.88 -16.21 -6.66
N GLY A 411 -17.05 -15.17 -5.82
CA GLY A 411 -18.08 -15.13 -4.79
C GLY A 411 -18.11 -13.82 -4.00
N THR A 412 -19.07 -13.71 -3.08
CA THR A 412 -19.27 -12.56 -2.18
C THR A 412 -19.35 -13.02 -0.73
N LEU A 413 -18.70 -12.33 0.21
CA LEU A 413 -18.64 -12.76 1.60
C LEU A 413 -20.04 -12.75 2.22
N THR A 414 -20.46 -13.89 2.77
CA THR A 414 -21.64 -13.99 3.62
C THR A 414 -21.24 -13.85 5.09
N GLY A 415 -20.15 -14.49 5.48
CA GLY A 415 -19.59 -14.41 6.82
C GLY A 415 -18.72 -15.63 7.12
N GLY A 416 -18.39 -15.84 8.39
CA GLY A 416 -17.60 -16.98 8.77
C GLY A 416 -17.22 -16.99 10.24
N SER A 417 -16.14 -17.70 10.54
CA SER A 417 -15.65 -17.90 11.90
C SER A 417 -14.20 -17.45 12.07
N SER A 418 -13.64 -16.80 11.05
CA SER A 418 -12.33 -16.19 11.14
C SER A 418 -12.38 -14.90 11.97
N TYR A 419 -11.31 -14.68 12.73
CA TYR A 419 -11.03 -13.49 13.53
C TYR A 419 -9.51 -13.41 13.68
N CYS A 420 -8.95 -12.26 14.07
CA CYS A 420 -7.50 -12.15 14.28
C CYS A 420 -6.97 -13.08 15.38
N THR A 421 -7.82 -13.54 16.29
CA THR A 421 -7.48 -14.56 17.31
C THR A 421 -7.74 -16.00 16.86
N SER A 422 -8.30 -16.20 15.66
CA SER A 422 -8.68 -17.51 15.10
C SER A 422 -8.49 -17.53 13.57
N GLN A 423 -7.30 -17.13 13.11
CA GLN A 423 -7.05 -16.77 11.70
C GLN A 423 -7.21 -17.92 10.70
N THR A 424 -7.11 -19.18 11.15
CA THR A 424 -7.27 -20.37 10.30
C THR A 424 -8.71 -20.87 10.22
N SER A 425 -9.63 -20.31 11.02
CA SER A 425 -11.04 -20.62 10.92
C SER A 425 -11.61 -20.17 9.57
N PRO A 426 -12.58 -20.91 9.02
CA PRO A 426 -13.03 -20.67 7.67
C PRO A 426 -14.01 -19.50 7.56
N ASP A 427 -13.99 -18.87 6.38
CA ASP A 427 -15.04 -17.98 5.90
C ASP A 427 -15.78 -18.56 4.70
N LEU A 428 -17.01 -18.11 4.52
CA LEU A 428 -17.96 -18.60 3.54
C LEU A 428 -18.41 -17.47 2.60
N TYR A 429 -18.25 -17.72 1.30
CA TYR A 429 -18.61 -16.79 0.23
C TYR A 429 -19.71 -17.39 -0.63
N GLY A 430 -20.83 -16.69 -0.80
CA GLY A 430 -21.84 -17.05 -1.79
C GLY A 430 -21.21 -17.20 -3.18
N LYS A 431 -21.44 -18.32 -3.87
CA LYS A 431 -20.73 -18.60 -5.13
C LYS A 431 -21.28 -17.78 -6.28
N MET A 432 -20.39 -17.20 -7.08
CA MET A 432 -20.75 -16.58 -8.36
C MET A 432 -21.52 -17.54 -9.28
N SER A 433 -21.17 -18.83 -9.29
CA SER A 433 -21.90 -19.86 -10.03
C SER A 433 -23.33 -20.09 -9.52
N TYR A 434 -23.59 -19.89 -8.23
CA TYR A 434 -24.92 -19.99 -7.64
C TYR A 434 -25.72 -18.71 -7.89
N HIS A 435 -25.08 -17.54 -7.73
CA HIS A 435 -25.63 -16.22 -8.11
C HIS A 435 -26.11 -16.21 -9.56
N TRP A 436 -25.39 -16.89 -10.45
CA TRP A 436 -25.63 -16.86 -11.89
C TRP A 436 -27.02 -17.30 -12.28
N THR A 437 -27.51 -18.41 -11.73
CA THR A 437 -28.79 -19.03 -12.14
C THR A 437 -29.53 -19.84 -11.05
N SER A 438 -28.95 -20.07 -9.88
CA SER A 438 -29.37 -21.16 -8.98
C SER A 438 -30.16 -20.73 -7.75
N ASN A 439 -30.24 -19.43 -7.42
CA ASN A 439 -31.10 -18.93 -6.34
C ASN A 439 -32.59 -19.06 -6.69
N GLY A 440 -32.98 -18.61 -7.88
CA GLY A 440 -34.38 -18.57 -8.25
C GLY A 440 -34.66 -18.50 -9.74
N SER A 441 -35.93 -18.73 -10.10
CA SER A 441 -36.41 -18.67 -11.49
C SER A 441 -36.59 -17.24 -12.04
N PRO A 442 -37.09 -16.26 -11.28
CA PRO A 442 -37.20 -14.86 -11.73
C PRO A 442 -35.86 -14.21 -12.09
N ASN A 443 -35.88 -13.22 -13.00
CA ASN A 443 -34.66 -12.51 -13.44
C ASN A 443 -34.03 -11.65 -12.34
N ASN A 444 -34.82 -11.16 -11.40
CA ASN A 444 -34.35 -10.45 -10.21
C ASN A 444 -33.83 -11.39 -9.11
N GLU A 445 -33.82 -12.71 -9.35
CA GLU A 445 -33.27 -13.71 -8.42
C GLU A 445 -31.97 -14.35 -8.93
N LYS A 446 -31.30 -13.72 -9.91
CA LYS A 446 -30.07 -14.23 -10.53
C LYS A 446 -29.27 -13.13 -11.23
N LEU A 447 -27.97 -13.35 -11.41
CA LEU A 447 -27.06 -12.38 -12.04
C LEU A 447 -27.01 -12.45 -13.57
N LYS A 448 -27.26 -13.63 -14.18
CA LYS A 448 -27.09 -13.83 -15.64
C LYS A 448 -27.78 -12.75 -16.51
N PRO A 449 -29.05 -12.36 -16.28
CA PRO A 449 -29.73 -11.35 -17.11
C PRO A 449 -29.10 -9.95 -17.05
N TRP A 450 -28.34 -9.66 -15.98
CA TRP A 450 -27.75 -8.35 -15.73
C TRP A 450 -26.29 -8.28 -16.16
N LEU A 451 -25.54 -9.36 -15.92
CA LEU A 451 -24.11 -9.45 -16.23
C LEU A 451 -23.83 -10.06 -17.61
N ASP A 452 -24.76 -10.85 -18.15
CA ASP A 452 -24.76 -11.28 -19.56
C ASP A 452 -26.03 -10.83 -20.32
N PRO A 453 -26.31 -9.51 -20.41
CA PRO A 453 -27.56 -9.00 -20.99
C PRO A 453 -27.67 -9.26 -22.50
N ILE A 454 -26.55 -9.50 -23.21
CA ILE A 454 -26.55 -9.83 -24.64
C ILE A 454 -26.63 -11.33 -24.92
N ASN A 455 -26.72 -12.17 -23.87
CA ASN A 455 -26.75 -13.63 -23.97
C ASN A 455 -25.56 -14.19 -24.78
N SER A 456 -24.35 -13.68 -24.51
CA SER A 456 -23.11 -14.17 -25.12
C SER A 456 -22.81 -15.62 -24.72
N ASN A 457 -23.38 -16.09 -23.60
CA ASN A 457 -23.09 -17.36 -22.94
C ASN A 457 -21.63 -17.47 -22.43
N GLN A 458 -20.96 -16.34 -22.26
CA GLN A 458 -19.68 -16.31 -21.56
C GLN A 458 -19.88 -16.64 -20.08
N MET A 459 -19.02 -17.52 -19.56
CA MET A 459 -18.98 -17.86 -18.13
C MET A 459 -17.86 -17.10 -17.39
N THR A 460 -17.06 -16.34 -18.11
CA THR A 460 -15.98 -15.50 -17.58
C THR A 460 -15.92 -14.19 -18.36
N LEU A 461 -15.67 -13.09 -17.68
CA LEU A 461 -15.42 -11.79 -18.28
C LEU A 461 -14.34 -11.06 -17.46
N ASN A 462 -13.32 -10.53 -18.12
CA ASN A 462 -12.27 -9.74 -17.47
C ASN A 462 -12.81 -8.39 -16.98
N GLY A 463 -12.11 -7.80 -16.01
CA GLY A 463 -12.39 -6.45 -15.57
C GLY A 463 -11.91 -5.40 -16.58
N SER A 464 -12.27 -4.15 -16.34
CA SER A 464 -11.78 -2.99 -17.10
C SER A 464 -12.00 -1.69 -16.34
N SER A 465 -11.08 -0.74 -16.46
CA SER A 465 -11.23 0.64 -16.00
C SER A 465 -12.15 1.46 -16.92
N ASP A 466 -12.43 0.98 -18.13
CA ASP A 466 -13.32 1.65 -19.08
C ASP A 466 -14.00 0.67 -20.05
N PRO A 467 -14.93 -0.18 -19.59
CA PRO A 467 -15.61 -1.12 -20.46
C PRO A 467 -16.50 -0.44 -21.51
N CYS A 468 -16.99 0.78 -21.28
CA CYS A 468 -17.92 1.48 -22.18
C CYS A 468 -17.26 2.24 -23.33
N SER A 469 -15.93 2.34 -23.34
CA SER A 469 -15.24 2.89 -24.50
C SER A 469 -15.28 1.90 -25.65
N ALA A 470 -15.66 2.39 -26.84
CA ALA A 470 -15.54 1.59 -28.04
C ALA A 470 -14.06 1.19 -28.23
N PRO A 471 -13.75 -0.08 -28.52
CA PRO A 471 -12.37 -0.49 -28.72
C PRO A 471 -11.77 0.32 -29.87
N SER A 472 -10.58 0.86 -29.65
CA SER A 472 -9.72 1.43 -30.69
C SER A 472 -8.50 0.54 -30.87
N ALA A 473 -7.69 0.77 -31.90
CA ALA A 473 -6.39 0.10 -31.95
C ALA A 473 -5.64 0.40 -30.62
N PRO A 474 -5.10 -0.62 -29.93
CA PRO A 474 -4.36 -0.40 -28.70
C PRO A 474 -3.21 0.58 -28.89
N THR A 475 -2.90 1.38 -27.88
CA THR A 475 -1.62 2.08 -27.76
C THR A 475 -0.96 1.52 -26.51
N THR A 476 0.03 0.67 -26.73
CA THR A 476 0.60 -0.19 -25.67
C THR A 476 1.57 0.62 -24.83
N ASP A 477 1.46 0.50 -23.51
CA ASP A 477 2.43 1.05 -22.55
C ASP A 477 2.38 0.21 -21.28
N PHE A 478 3.42 0.28 -20.45
CA PHE A 478 3.48 -0.40 -19.18
C PHE A 478 4.49 0.24 -18.22
N SER A 479 4.37 0.00 -16.92
CA SER A 479 5.37 0.39 -15.92
C SER A 479 5.87 -0.82 -15.13
N ALA A 480 6.95 -0.62 -14.37
CA ALA A 480 7.51 -1.59 -13.41
C ALA A 480 7.58 -0.96 -12.01
N SER A 481 7.39 -1.77 -10.97
CA SER A 481 7.51 -1.34 -9.56
C SER A 481 8.92 -0.84 -9.21
N ALA A 482 9.95 -1.43 -9.83
CA ALA A 482 11.34 -1.01 -9.72
C ALA A 482 12.08 -1.30 -11.04
N THR A 483 13.04 -0.45 -11.38
CA THR A 483 13.90 -0.62 -12.57
C THR A 483 15.35 -0.93 -12.23
N ASN A 484 15.75 -0.81 -10.96
CA ASN A 484 17.05 -1.23 -10.45
C ASN A 484 16.82 -2.15 -9.26
N VAL A 485 17.32 -3.38 -9.34
CA VAL A 485 17.04 -4.42 -8.34
C VAL A 485 18.26 -5.30 -8.08
N ALA A 486 18.30 -5.96 -6.93
CA ALA A 486 19.27 -7.02 -6.64
C ALA A 486 18.80 -8.36 -7.24
N PRO A 487 19.70 -9.33 -7.49
CA PRO A 487 19.31 -10.69 -7.85
C PRO A 487 18.30 -11.30 -6.85
N GLY A 488 17.32 -12.03 -7.37
CA GLY A 488 16.23 -12.63 -6.58
C GLY A 488 15.05 -11.68 -6.34
N THR A 489 15.12 -10.40 -6.75
CA THR A 489 14.03 -9.45 -6.56
C THR A 489 12.89 -9.70 -7.56
N THR A 490 11.65 -9.68 -7.07
CA THR A 490 10.44 -9.73 -7.91
C THR A 490 9.98 -8.33 -8.26
N VAL A 491 9.82 -8.07 -9.56
CA VAL A 491 9.31 -6.81 -10.13
C VAL A 491 7.90 -7.03 -10.64
N ASN A 492 7.01 -6.09 -10.31
CA ASN A 492 5.61 -6.09 -10.73
C ASN A 492 5.46 -5.19 -11.95
N PHE A 493 4.89 -5.71 -13.04
CA PHE A 493 4.58 -4.93 -14.22
C PHE A 493 3.10 -4.54 -14.23
N SER A 494 2.82 -3.28 -14.56
CA SER A 494 1.45 -2.76 -14.69
C SER A 494 1.19 -2.37 -16.14
N ASP A 495 0.11 -2.89 -16.72
CA ASP A 495 -0.38 -2.52 -18.04
C ASP A 495 -0.94 -1.09 -18.01
N MET A 496 -0.45 -0.25 -18.90
CA MET A 496 -0.92 1.13 -19.10
C MET A 496 -1.51 1.32 -20.50
N THR A 497 -1.80 0.20 -21.19
CA THR A 497 -2.31 0.20 -22.56
C THR A 497 -3.69 0.87 -22.65
N SER A 498 -3.81 1.82 -23.56
CA SER A 498 -5.11 2.40 -23.93
C SER A 498 -5.74 1.67 -25.12
N GLY A 499 -7.03 1.91 -25.37
CA GLY A 499 -7.75 1.33 -26.52
C GLY A 499 -8.49 0.03 -26.24
N VAL A 500 -8.68 -0.34 -24.97
CA VAL A 500 -9.44 -1.54 -24.54
C VAL A 500 -8.81 -2.84 -25.07
N PRO A 501 -7.57 -3.17 -24.66
CA PRO A 501 -6.96 -4.46 -24.98
C PRO A 501 -7.73 -5.61 -24.32
N ASN A 502 -7.67 -6.80 -24.91
CA ASN A 502 -8.24 -8.02 -24.32
C ASN A 502 -7.27 -9.20 -24.31
N THR A 503 -6.05 -8.99 -24.79
CA THR A 503 -4.97 -9.99 -24.87
C THR A 503 -3.62 -9.30 -24.70
N TRP A 504 -2.71 -9.94 -23.96
CA TRP A 504 -1.37 -9.46 -23.65
C TRP A 504 -0.33 -10.53 -23.99
N SER A 505 0.85 -10.09 -24.41
CA SER A 505 1.99 -10.95 -24.69
C SER A 505 3.27 -10.26 -24.26
N TRP A 506 3.87 -10.74 -23.18
CA TRP A 506 5.12 -10.24 -22.63
C TRP A 506 6.33 -11.02 -23.15
N SER A 507 7.42 -10.32 -23.44
CA SER A 507 8.73 -10.94 -23.69
C SER A 507 9.84 -10.16 -23.01
N ILE A 508 10.84 -10.87 -22.47
CA ILE A 508 11.97 -10.29 -21.75
C ILE A 508 13.27 -10.86 -22.35
N THR A 509 14.21 -9.96 -22.65
CA THR A 509 15.51 -10.28 -23.24
C THR A 509 16.63 -9.77 -22.34
N PRO A 510 17.63 -10.60 -21.94
CA PRO A 510 17.83 -11.99 -22.36
C PRO A 510 16.73 -12.94 -21.86
N GLY A 511 16.46 -14.02 -22.62
CA GLY A 511 15.40 -14.98 -22.32
C GLY A 511 15.68 -15.91 -21.12
N THR A 512 16.73 -15.64 -20.36
CA THR A 512 17.18 -16.38 -19.18
C THR A 512 17.62 -15.39 -18.11
N GLY A 513 17.69 -15.82 -16.84
CA GLY A 513 18.06 -14.95 -15.71
C GLY A 513 16.86 -14.33 -15.00
N TRP A 514 15.65 -14.76 -15.35
CA TRP A 514 14.40 -14.36 -14.71
C TRP A 514 13.37 -15.50 -14.77
N SER A 515 12.32 -15.42 -13.97
CA SER A 515 11.17 -16.34 -13.96
C SER A 515 9.88 -15.61 -13.56
N TYR A 516 8.74 -16.01 -14.12
CA TYR A 516 7.44 -15.51 -13.64
C TYR A 516 7.16 -15.97 -12.21
N ALA A 517 6.51 -15.12 -11.42
CA ALA A 517 6.12 -15.35 -10.04
C ALA A 517 4.59 -15.29 -9.84
N ALA A 518 4.12 -15.68 -8.65
CA ALA A 518 2.71 -15.64 -8.22
C ALA A 518 1.69 -16.21 -9.23
N SER A 519 2.03 -17.30 -9.93
CA SER A 519 1.19 -17.92 -10.95
C SER A 519 0.85 -17.02 -12.16
N THR A 520 1.54 -15.89 -12.32
CA THR A 520 1.45 -15.07 -13.54
C THR A 520 2.23 -15.71 -14.69
N ASN A 521 1.97 -15.26 -15.91
CA ASN A 521 2.65 -15.74 -17.11
C ASN A 521 2.69 -14.65 -18.20
N SER A 522 3.22 -14.99 -19.37
CA SER A 522 3.36 -14.07 -20.50
C SER A 522 2.05 -13.52 -21.05
N SER A 523 0.90 -14.06 -20.67
CA SER A 523 -0.43 -13.59 -21.09
C SER A 523 -1.22 -12.91 -19.98
N SER A 524 -0.64 -12.77 -18.78
CA SER A 524 -1.21 -11.94 -17.72
C SER A 524 -1.22 -10.47 -18.13
N GLN A 525 -2.28 -9.73 -17.78
CA GLN A 525 -2.33 -8.29 -17.96
C GLN A 525 -1.20 -7.60 -17.16
N ASN A 526 -1.10 -7.94 -15.88
CA ASN A 526 -0.09 -7.42 -14.95
C ASN A 526 0.79 -8.57 -14.41
N PRO A 527 1.88 -8.99 -15.11
CA PRO A 527 2.71 -10.10 -14.66
C PRO A 527 3.70 -9.70 -13.55
N GLN A 528 4.10 -10.68 -12.74
CA GLN A 528 5.19 -10.56 -11.77
C GLN A 528 6.40 -11.36 -12.23
N VAL A 529 7.60 -10.78 -12.16
CA VAL A 529 8.83 -11.40 -12.67
C VAL A 529 9.95 -11.28 -11.66
N THR A 530 10.48 -12.42 -11.20
CA THR A 530 11.68 -12.50 -10.39
C THR A 530 12.91 -12.46 -11.28
N PHE A 531 13.81 -11.51 -11.05
CA PHE A 531 15.07 -11.38 -11.77
C PHE A 531 16.22 -11.95 -10.95
N ASN A 532 16.79 -13.08 -11.39
CA ASN A 532 17.73 -13.90 -10.63
C ASN A 532 19.20 -13.71 -11.04
N THR A 533 19.47 -12.98 -12.11
CA THR A 533 20.83 -12.85 -12.66
C THR A 533 21.14 -11.41 -12.98
N VAL A 534 22.34 -10.97 -12.59
CA VAL A 534 22.87 -9.64 -12.91
C VAL A 534 22.91 -9.39 -14.40
N GLY A 535 22.52 -8.19 -14.80
CA GLY A 535 22.44 -7.77 -16.19
C GLY A 535 21.31 -6.79 -16.44
N GLN A 536 21.20 -6.38 -17.70
CA GLN A 536 20.13 -5.49 -18.15
C GLN A 536 19.11 -6.30 -18.96
N TYR A 537 17.83 -6.09 -18.66
CA TYR A 537 16.71 -6.78 -19.28
C TYR A 537 15.86 -5.79 -20.05
N THR A 538 15.68 -6.06 -21.33
CA THR A 538 14.70 -5.39 -22.19
C THR A 538 13.35 -6.07 -22.02
N VAL A 539 12.32 -5.29 -21.75
CA VAL A 539 10.94 -5.79 -21.56
C VAL A 539 10.08 -5.28 -22.70
N GLN A 540 9.27 -6.16 -23.26
CA GLN A 540 8.35 -5.85 -24.34
C GLN A 540 6.95 -6.36 -24.00
N LEU A 541 5.95 -5.53 -24.24
CA LEU A 541 4.53 -5.86 -24.17
C LEU A 541 3.91 -5.69 -25.55
N THR A 542 3.19 -6.70 -26.01
CA THR A 542 2.24 -6.57 -27.13
C THR A 542 0.83 -6.70 -26.59
N ALA A 543 0.00 -5.70 -26.80
CA ALA A 543 -1.41 -5.74 -26.43
C ALA A 543 -2.29 -5.68 -27.68
N SER A 544 -3.37 -6.48 -27.69
CA SER A 544 -4.28 -6.59 -28.85
C SER A 544 -5.75 -6.60 -28.47
N ASN A 545 -6.59 -6.20 -29.43
CA ASN A 545 -8.03 -6.39 -29.44
C ASN A 545 -8.52 -6.65 -30.87
N SER A 546 -9.85 -6.61 -31.09
CA SER A 546 -10.45 -6.85 -32.42
C SER A 546 -10.14 -5.78 -33.47
N VAL A 547 -9.67 -4.60 -33.06
CA VAL A 547 -9.38 -3.47 -33.95
C VAL A 547 -7.91 -3.46 -34.39
N GLY A 548 -7.01 -3.96 -33.55
CA GLY A 548 -5.60 -4.08 -33.89
C GLY A 548 -4.73 -4.52 -32.72
N SER A 549 -3.43 -4.31 -32.89
CA SER A 549 -2.40 -4.59 -31.89
C SER A 549 -1.34 -3.51 -31.93
N ASP A 550 -0.71 -3.26 -30.80
CA ASP A 550 0.48 -2.40 -30.70
C ASP A 550 1.54 -3.07 -29.81
N THR A 551 2.77 -2.59 -29.85
CA THR A 551 3.88 -3.19 -29.09
C THR A 551 4.79 -2.11 -28.55
N GLU A 552 4.97 -2.13 -27.23
CA GLU A 552 5.91 -1.27 -26.52
C GLU A 552 7.15 -2.05 -26.13
N ASN A 553 8.33 -1.49 -26.38
CA ASN A 553 9.61 -2.13 -26.12
C ASN A 553 10.54 -1.20 -25.33
N LYS A 554 10.69 -1.47 -24.03
CA LYS A 554 11.57 -0.71 -23.13
C LYS A 554 12.93 -1.39 -23.03
N THR A 555 13.90 -0.85 -23.76
CA THR A 555 15.28 -1.36 -23.82
C THR A 555 16.01 -1.16 -22.49
N ASN A 556 16.67 -2.21 -21.98
CA ASN A 556 17.41 -2.21 -20.72
C ASN A 556 16.59 -1.62 -19.56
N TYR A 557 15.30 -1.94 -19.52
CA TYR A 557 14.34 -1.35 -18.60
C TYR A 557 14.56 -1.78 -17.15
N ILE A 558 14.95 -3.04 -16.94
CA ILE A 558 15.33 -3.55 -15.62
C ILE A 558 16.84 -3.77 -15.59
N THR A 559 17.49 -3.20 -14.61
CA THR A 559 18.93 -3.38 -14.34
C THR A 559 19.06 -4.15 -13.03
N VAL A 560 19.62 -5.35 -13.14
CA VAL A 560 19.93 -6.20 -12.00
C VAL A 560 21.42 -6.04 -11.73
N GLU A 561 21.77 -5.56 -10.55
CA GLU A 561 23.17 -5.34 -10.15
C GLU A 561 23.44 -6.11 -8.86
N GLU A 562 24.65 -6.67 -8.74
CA GLU A 562 25.09 -7.23 -7.45
C GLU A 562 25.05 -6.12 -6.40
N THR A 563 24.57 -6.45 -5.20
CA THR A 563 24.76 -5.55 -4.06
C THR A 563 26.26 -5.51 -3.74
N PRO A 564 26.91 -4.34 -3.75
CA PRO A 564 28.33 -4.25 -3.39
C PRO A 564 28.53 -4.75 -1.96
N CYS A 565 29.60 -5.52 -1.71
CA CYS A 565 29.95 -5.90 -0.34
C CYS A 565 30.28 -4.64 0.46
N GLU A 566 29.69 -4.51 1.64
CA GLU A 566 29.88 -3.32 2.47
C GLU A 566 31.28 -3.26 3.08
N LEU A 567 31.82 -4.43 3.42
CA LEU A 567 33.08 -4.57 4.15
C LEU A 567 34.04 -5.46 3.36
N SER A 568 35.32 -5.47 3.76
CA SER A 568 36.33 -6.34 3.15
C SER A 568 37.26 -6.97 4.18
N THR A 569 37.69 -8.19 3.87
CA THR A 569 38.74 -8.93 4.57
C THR A 569 39.54 -9.79 3.58
N ASN A 570 40.65 -10.38 4.01
CA ASN A 570 41.38 -11.36 3.21
C ASN A 570 41.44 -12.72 3.93
N THR A 571 40.87 -13.75 3.32
CA THR A 571 40.89 -15.17 3.73
C THR A 571 40.24 -15.54 5.08
N VAL A 572 40.17 -14.61 6.04
CA VAL A 572 39.59 -14.85 7.37
C VAL A 572 38.72 -13.68 7.79
N LEU A 573 37.50 -13.97 8.23
CA LEU A 573 36.63 -13.04 8.95
C LEU A 573 36.71 -13.37 10.44
N LYS A 574 36.98 -12.38 11.29
CA LYS A 574 37.09 -12.58 12.74
C LYS A 574 35.79 -12.12 13.40
N VAL A 575 35.05 -13.04 13.99
CA VAL A 575 33.76 -12.77 14.65
C VAL A 575 34.00 -12.68 16.17
N SER A 576 33.54 -11.62 16.81
CA SER A 576 33.67 -11.39 18.25
C SER A 576 32.29 -11.11 18.84
N LEU A 577 31.71 -12.10 19.52
CA LEU A 577 30.38 -12.04 20.12
C LEU A 577 30.49 -12.04 21.65
N LEU A 578 29.92 -11.06 22.30
CA LEU A 578 29.53 -11.11 23.71
C LEU A 578 28.04 -11.42 23.75
N THR A 579 27.68 -12.58 24.29
CA THR A 579 26.26 -12.93 24.47
C THR A 579 25.66 -12.16 25.63
N ASP A 580 24.34 -12.01 25.61
CA ASP A 580 23.53 -11.34 26.60
C ASP A 580 23.11 -12.34 27.72
N ASN A 581 22.04 -12.06 28.47
CA ASN A 581 21.53 -12.94 29.51
C ASN A 581 20.74 -14.16 29.02
N TYR A 582 20.48 -14.32 27.72
CA TYR A 582 19.61 -15.37 27.17
C TYR A 582 20.14 -16.01 25.87
N ALA A 583 21.46 -16.23 25.79
CA ALA A 583 22.18 -16.81 24.64
C ALA A 583 21.57 -18.00 23.85
N PRO A 584 20.75 -18.93 24.40
CA PRO A 584 20.12 -19.99 23.60
C PRO A 584 19.20 -19.53 22.45
N GLU A 585 18.80 -18.26 22.38
CA GLU A 585 18.07 -17.70 21.23
C GLU A 585 18.94 -17.32 20.05
N THR A 586 20.26 -17.26 20.24
CA THR A 586 21.15 -16.72 19.22
C THR A 586 21.65 -17.80 18.27
N TYR A 587 21.55 -17.55 16.97
CA TYR A 587 22.19 -18.33 15.90
C TYR A 587 22.98 -17.41 14.97
N LEU A 588 24.15 -17.87 14.51
CA LEU A 588 25.02 -17.10 13.62
C LEU A 588 25.41 -17.95 12.43
N GLU A 589 25.50 -17.32 11.26
CA GLU A 589 26.04 -17.98 10.08
C GLU A 589 26.80 -17.04 9.15
N VAL A 590 27.62 -17.65 8.31
CA VAL A 590 28.22 -17.01 7.15
C VAL A 590 27.85 -17.82 5.91
N THR A 591 27.22 -17.17 4.94
CA THR A 591 26.86 -17.76 3.64
C THR A 591 27.68 -17.13 2.51
N ASN A 592 27.99 -17.91 1.47
CA ASN A 592 28.61 -17.37 0.25
C ASN A 592 27.56 -16.80 -0.72
N SER A 593 27.97 -16.19 -1.83
CA SER A 593 27.07 -15.61 -2.84
C SER A 593 26.10 -16.61 -3.48
N SER A 594 26.38 -17.91 -3.40
CA SER A 594 25.48 -18.98 -3.85
C SER A 594 24.48 -19.45 -2.79
N GLY A 595 24.44 -18.82 -1.62
CA GLY A 595 23.57 -19.18 -0.49
C GLY A 595 24.02 -20.43 0.29
N THR A 596 25.26 -20.88 0.09
CA THR A 596 25.80 -22.03 0.86
C THR A 596 26.37 -21.54 2.18
N VAL A 597 25.91 -22.10 3.31
CA VAL A 597 26.48 -21.87 4.64
C VAL A 597 27.91 -22.44 4.68
N VAL A 598 28.89 -21.58 4.94
CA VAL A 598 30.31 -21.96 5.05
C VAL A 598 30.78 -22.01 6.51
N TRP A 599 30.02 -21.41 7.42
CA TRP A 599 30.27 -21.42 8.86
C TRP A 599 28.99 -21.08 9.61
N SER A 600 28.76 -21.72 10.76
CA SER A 600 27.69 -21.38 11.68
C SER A 600 28.06 -21.73 13.13
N GLU A 601 27.42 -21.05 14.09
CA GLU A 601 27.53 -21.26 15.54
C GLU A 601 26.20 -20.88 16.22
N GLY A 602 26.01 -21.30 17.47
CA GLY A 602 24.77 -20.98 18.22
C GLY A 602 23.72 -22.07 18.15
N ASN A 603 22.45 -21.70 18.31
CA ASN A 603 21.34 -22.64 18.38
C ASN A 603 20.69 -22.88 17.01
N GLU A 604 21.07 -23.95 16.30
CA GLU A 604 20.49 -24.28 14.99
C GLU A 604 18.97 -24.53 15.02
N ASN A 605 18.38 -24.83 16.19
CA ASN A 605 16.94 -25.04 16.32
C ASN A 605 16.12 -23.74 16.16
N VAL A 606 16.77 -22.57 16.19
CA VAL A 606 16.10 -21.29 15.94
C VAL A 606 16.09 -20.89 14.45
N GLU A 607 16.83 -21.60 13.59
CA GLU A 607 16.95 -21.27 12.15
C GLU A 607 15.57 -21.16 11.49
N GLY A 608 15.35 -20.04 10.79
CA GLY A 608 14.12 -19.75 10.06
C GLY A 608 12.94 -19.28 10.91
N ASN A 609 13.10 -19.11 12.22
CA ASN A 609 12.04 -18.64 13.13
C ASN A 609 12.59 -17.54 14.07
N PHE A 610 12.50 -16.27 13.66
CA PHE A 610 13.14 -15.17 14.37
C PHE A 610 12.14 -14.09 14.77
N GLY A 611 12.40 -13.37 15.87
CA GLY A 611 11.54 -12.28 16.34
C GLY A 611 10.11 -12.70 16.70
N THR A 612 9.95 -13.91 17.23
CA THR A 612 8.63 -14.51 17.47
C THR A 612 7.92 -13.99 18.72
N GLY A 613 8.67 -13.42 19.68
CA GLY A 613 8.20 -13.07 21.02
C GLY A 613 7.83 -14.29 21.88
N GLN A 614 8.28 -15.49 21.51
CA GLN A 614 7.97 -16.75 22.20
C GLN A 614 9.17 -17.26 23.01
N GLU A 615 8.92 -18.11 24.02
CA GLU A 615 10.01 -18.76 24.76
C GLU A 615 10.86 -19.66 23.84
N ASN A 616 12.18 -19.63 24.06
CA ASN A 616 13.16 -20.27 23.19
C ASN A 616 12.99 -21.79 23.07
N PRO A 617 13.27 -22.37 21.89
CA PRO A 617 13.44 -23.81 21.76
C PRO A 617 14.62 -24.30 22.63
N ASP A 618 14.66 -25.61 22.89
CA ASP A 618 15.76 -26.22 23.65
C ASP A 618 17.12 -25.85 23.04
N ALA A 619 18.10 -25.57 23.90
CA ALA A 619 19.45 -25.23 23.46
C ALA A 619 20.07 -26.36 22.62
N ASP A 620 20.69 -26.00 21.50
CA ASP A 620 21.43 -26.94 20.66
C ASP A 620 22.55 -27.62 21.47
N PRO A 621 22.57 -28.97 21.58
CA PRO A 621 23.61 -29.68 22.29
C PRO A 621 24.96 -29.73 21.56
N THR A 622 25.05 -29.30 20.30
CA THR A 622 26.26 -29.43 19.47
C THR A 622 27.20 -28.22 19.59
N SER A 623 26.66 -26.99 19.61
CA SER A 623 27.42 -25.74 19.78
C SER A 623 26.75 -24.74 20.75
N PRO A 624 26.56 -25.09 22.04
CA PRO A 624 25.80 -24.25 22.96
C PRO A 624 26.52 -22.94 23.30
N LEU A 625 25.85 -21.81 23.06
CA LEU A 625 26.25 -20.51 23.59
C LEU A 625 25.80 -20.38 25.05
N SER A 626 26.68 -19.84 25.88
CA SER A 626 26.43 -19.57 27.29
C SER A 626 26.14 -18.10 27.50
N ASN A 627 25.28 -17.77 28.45
CA ASN A 627 24.89 -16.40 28.76
C ASN A 627 26.11 -15.58 29.23
N THR A 628 26.14 -14.30 28.91
CA THR A 628 27.14 -13.31 29.36
C THR A 628 28.60 -13.73 29.07
N THR A 629 28.82 -14.42 27.95
CA THR A 629 30.10 -15.05 27.61
C THR A 629 30.67 -14.46 26.32
N GLN A 630 31.98 -14.20 26.34
CA GLN A 630 32.71 -13.72 25.16
C GLN A 630 33.22 -14.89 24.32
N TYR A 631 32.83 -14.90 23.05
CA TYR A 631 33.30 -15.80 22.01
C TYR A 631 34.09 -15.04 20.95
N ASN A 632 35.09 -15.71 20.37
CA ASN A 632 35.88 -15.20 19.27
C ASN A 632 36.17 -16.33 18.29
N TRP A 633 35.82 -16.16 17.02
CA TRP A 633 36.05 -17.13 15.97
C TRP A 633 36.85 -16.54 14.81
N ASP A 634 37.72 -17.37 14.25
CA ASP A 634 38.43 -17.10 13.00
C ASP A 634 37.75 -17.90 11.88
N VAL A 635 36.84 -17.27 11.16
CA VAL A 635 36.03 -17.87 10.10
C VAL A 635 36.81 -17.87 8.79
N SER A 636 37.18 -19.04 8.29
CA SER A 636 37.93 -19.17 7.05
C SER A 636 37.01 -18.99 5.84
N LEU A 637 37.31 -18.00 4.99
CA LEU A 637 36.58 -17.72 3.76
C LEU A 637 37.35 -18.37 2.58
N PRO A 638 36.84 -19.47 2.01
CA PRO A 638 37.64 -20.38 1.17
C PRO A 638 38.04 -19.80 -0.19
N GLN A 639 37.24 -18.89 -0.76
CA GLN A 639 37.48 -18.29 -2.07
C GLN A 639 37.14 -16.80 -2.07
N ALA A 640 37.68 -16.06 -3.04
CA ALA A 640 37.26 -14.68 -3.26
C ALA A 640 35.78 -14.66 -3.66
N ASP A 641 34.97 -13.99 -2.84
CA ASP A 641 33.52 -13.98 -2.92
C ASP A 641 32.96 -12.86 -2.03
N CYS A 642 31.69 -12.51 -2.22
CA CYS A 642 30.94 -11.72 -1.25
C CYS A 642 30.22 -12.66 -0.30
N TYR A 643 30.58 -12.63 0.98
CA TYR A 643 29.94 -13.46 2.00
C TYR A 643 28.96 -12.62 2.81
N THR A 644 27.82 -13.19 3.19
CA THR A 644 26.89 -12.57 4.13
C THR A 644 27.14 -13.17 5.51
N PHE A 645 27.44 -12.32 6.49
CA PHE A 645 27.38 -12.69 7.90
C PHE A 645 26.00 -12.31 8.44
N ALA A 646 25.34 -13.24 9.12
CA ALA A 646 24.07 -12.98 9.78
C ALA A 646 24.11 -13.45 11.24
N ILE A 647 23.44 -12.69 12.11
CA ILE A 647 23.12 -13.06 13.48
C ILE A 647 21.60 -12.98 13.63
N TYR A 648 21.04 -14.00 14.28
CA TYR A 648 19.61 -14.17 14.46
C TYR A 648 19.29 -14.29 15.94
N ASP A 649 18.09 -13.82 16.28
CA ASP A 649 17.51 -13.91 17.61
C ASP A 649 16.05 -14.39 17.54
N TYR A 650 15.74 -15.45 18.28
CA TYR A 650 14.43 -16.09 18.29
C TYR A 650 13.35 -15.23 18.95
N TYR A 651 13.68 -14.54 20.06
CA TYR A 651 12.70 -13.79 20.84
C TYR A 651 12.36 -12.45 20.17
N GLY A 652 13.37 -11.75 19.65
CA GLY A 652 13.26 -10.51 18.91
C GLY A 652 13.77 -9.27 19.64
N ASP A 653 14.59 -9.42 20.67
CA ASP A 653 15.31 -8.35 21.36
C ASP A 653 16.83 -8.37 21.10
N GLY A 654 17.27 -9.20 20.16
CA GLY A 654 18.64 -9.27 19.65
C GLY A 654 19.62 -9.82 20.70
N LEU A 655 20.48 -8.94 21.19
CA LEU A 655 21.37 -9.16 22.33
C LEU A 655 21.03 -8.22 23.49
N GLY A 656 19.81 -7.69 23.52
CA GLY A 656 19.33 -6.70 24.48
C GLY A 656 18.72 -7.35 25.72
N ALA A 657 19.32 -7.15 26.90
CA ALA A 657 18.80 -7.65 28.17
C ALA A 657 18.59 -6.53 29.21
N SER A 658 19.10 -5.33 28.97
CA SER A 658 19.09 -4.20 29.90
C SER A 658 17.68 -3.71 30.23
N GLN A 659 16.74 -3.83 29.29
CA GLN A 659 15.32 -3.56 29.51
C GLN A 659 14.72 -4.42 30.65
N TRP A 660 15.28 -5.62 30.85
CA TRP A 660 14.86 -6.58 31.86
C TRP A 660 15.80 -6.60 33.09
N GLY A 661 16.71 -5.63 33.20
CA GLY A 661 17.71 -5.56 34.27
C GLY A 661 18.92 -6.49 34.07
N GLY A 662 19.09 -7.05 32.88
CA GLY A 662 20.26 -7.81 32.45
C GLY A 662 21.41 -6.96 31.92
N SER A 663 22.40 -7.63 31.35
CA SER A 663 23.59 -7.08 30.68
C SER A 663 23.48 -7.35 29.19
N ASP A 664 23.48 -6.29 28.41
CA ASP A 664 23.45 -6.37 26.96
C ASP A 664 24.71 -7.07 26.41
N GLY A 665 24.51 -7.86 25.36
CA GLY A 665 25.58 -8.41 24.55
C GLY A 665 26.15 -7.39 23.56
N ASN A 666 27.09 -7.85 22.74
CA ASN A 666 27.72 -7.04 21.70
C ASN A 666 28.29 -7.93 20.59
N LEU A 667 28.30 -7.45 19.35
CA LEU A 667 28.89 -8.15 18.22
C LEU A 667 29.83 -7.21 17.45
N GLN A 668 31.02 -7.72 17.14
CA GLN A 668 31.99 -7.08 16.27
C GLN A 668 32.52 -8.05 15.23
N LEU A 669 32.64 -7.56 13.99
CA LEU A 669 33.43 -8.24 12.96
C LEU A 669 34.74 -7.50 12.76
N LYS A 670 35.82 -8.25 12.63
CA LYS A 670 37.15 -7.76 12.32
C LYS A 670 37.66 -8.41 11.04
N ASN A 671 38.39 -7.64 10.25
CA ASN A 671 39.12 -8.22 9.14
C ASN A 671 40.28 -9.11 9.64
N ASN A 672 40.96 -9.79 8.73
CA ASN A 672 42.05 -10.71 9.03
C ASN A 672 43.22 -10.06 9.81
N SER A 673 43.46 -8.76 9.62
CA SER A 673 44.49 -8.03 10.38
C SER A 673 44.05 -7.64 11.79
N GLY A 674 42.79 -7.91 12.16
CA GLY A 674 42.22 -7.64 13.47
C GLY A 674 41.58 -6.25 13.61
N THR A 675 41.49 -5.48 12.52
CA THR A 675 40.78 -4.18 12.52
C THR A 675 39.28 -4.42 12.51
N THR A 676 38.55 -3.79 13.42
CA THR A 676 37.08 -3.83 13.44
C THR A 676 36.53 -3.17 12.17
N ILE A 677 35.73 -3.93 11.44
CA ILE A 677 35.06 -3.52 10.20
C ILE A 677 33.54 -3.39 10.40
N PHE A 678 32.98 -4.06 11.40
CA PHE A 678 31.56 -3.97 11.76
C PHE A 678 31.40 -3.95 13.27
N THR A 679 30.39 -3.23 13.76
CA THR A 679 29.89 -3.32 15.13
C THR A 679 28.39 -3.07 15.06
N ILE A 680 27.60 -3.91 15.74
CA ILE A 680 26.15 -3.71 15.82
C ILE A 680 25.84 -2.33 16.39
N SER A 681 24.83 -1.68 15.83
CA SER A 681 24.50 -0.29 16.18
C SER A 681 23.82 -0.16 17.54
N ALA A 682 23.09 -1.20 17.95
CA ALA A 682 22.46 -1.39 19.24
C ALA A 682 22.50 -2.88 19.62
N ALA A 683 22.37 -3.18 20.91
CA ALA A 683 22.24 -4.56 21.37
C ALA A 683 20.90 -5.17 20.93
N ASP A 684 19.82 -4.39 20.99
CA ASP A 684 18.53 -4.75 20.42
C ASP A 684 18.50 -4.41 18.93
N PHE A 685 18.61 -5.46 18.12
CA PHE A 685 18.51 -5.40 16.66
C PHE A 685 17.24 -6.11 16.14
N GLY A 686 16.29 -6.46 17.01
CA GLY A 686 15.16 -7.30 16.62
C GLY A 686 15.56 -8.76 16.39
N GLY A 687 14.87 -9.45 15.47
CA GLY A 687 15.11 -10.87 15.19
C GLY A 687 16.31 -11.18 14.29
N GLU A 688 16.86 -10.21 13.56
CA GLU A 688 17.96 -10.45 12.61
C GLU A 688 18.80 -9.19 12.38
N GLU A 689 20.12 -9.37 12.27
CA GLU A 689 21.06 -8.37 11.77
C GLU A 689 22.05 -9.05 10.82
N SER A 690 22.36 -8.41 9.68
CA SER A 690 23.27 -9.00 8.69
C SER A 690 24.12 -7.96 7.97
N VAL A 691 25.30 -8.38 7.52
CA VAL A 691 26.24 -7.53 6.77
C VAL A 691 27.05 -8.35 5.77
N THR A 692 27.39 -7.75 4.63
CA THR A 692 28.20 -8.40 3.61
C THR A 692 29.69 -8.06 3.75
N VAL A 693 30.54 -9.08 3.57
CA VAL A 693 31.99 -8.99 3.68
C VAL A 693 32.65 -9.63 2.44
N GLU A 694 33.36 -8.83 1.67
CA GLU A 694 34.18 -9.29 0.56
C GLU A 694 35.43 -10.02 1.08
N ASN A 695 35.65 -11.25 0.62
CA ASN A 695 36.97 -11.87 0.70
C ASN A 695 37.79 -11.45 -0.53
N THR A 696 38.77 -10.57 -0.35
CA THR A 696 39.62 -10.10 -1.45
C THR A 696 40.67 -11.13 -1.90
N GLY A 697 40.73 -12.31 -1.27
CA GLY A 697 41.74 -13.35 -1.51
C GLY A 697 43.14 -12.99 -0.98
N THR A 698 44.12 -13.89 -1.18
CA THR A 698 45.53 -13.61 -0.87
C THR A 698 46.10 -12.60 -1.87
N VAL A 699 46.35 -11.37 -1.41
CA VAL A 699 47.10 -10.35 -2.15
C VAL A 699 48.48 -10.91 -2.50
N SER A 700 48.80 -11.01 -3.79
CA SER A 700 50.10 -11.50 -4.26
C SER A 700 51.22 -10.53 -3.86
N LEU A 701 52.41 -11.06 -3.54
CA LEU A 701 53.64 -10.27 -3.30
C LEU A 701 53.93 -9.25 -4.41
N ASN A 702 53.41 -9.48 -5.62
CA ASN A 702 53.55 -8.55 -6.75
C ASN A 702 52.77 -7.23 -6.55
N GLU A 703 51.62 -7.21 -5.87
CA GLU A 703 50.86 -5.97 -5.64
C GLU A 703 51.47 -5.08 -4.56
N ILE A 704 52.08 -5.67 -3.52
CA ILE A 704 52.80 -4.93 -2.47
C ILE A 704 54.02 -4.21 -3.07
N MET A 705 54.79 -4.88 -3.95
CA MET A 705 55.92 -4.25 -4.66
C MET A 705 55.46 -3.22 -5.71
N ASN A 706 54.31 -3.43 -6.35
CA ASN A 706 53.78 -2.49 -7.34
C ASN A 706 53.42 -1.14 -6.70
N ASN A 707 53.03 -1.09 -5.42
CA ASN A 707 52.75 0.18 -4.72
C ASN A 707 54.00 0.94 -4.25
N GLN A 708 55.20 0.37 -4.38
CA GLN A 708 56.48 1.01 -4.01
C GLN A 708 57.14 1.78 -5.17
N VAL A 709 56.61 1.65 -6.39
CA VAL A 709 57.05 2.40 -7.58
C VAL A 709 55.96 3.35 -8.03
N ALA A 710 56.21 4.65 -8.00
CA ALA A 710 55.28 5.66 -8.49
C ALA A 710 55.77 6.26 -9.81
N ILE A 711 54.84 6.49 -10.75
CA ILE A 711 55.10 7.22 -12.00
C ILE A 711 54.15 8.40 -12.09
N TYR A 712 54.71 9.60 -12.20
CA TYR A 712 53.91 10.81 -12.30
C TYR A 712 54.62 11.94 -13.07
N PRO A 713 53.87 12.80 -13.77
CA PRO A 713 52.43 12.70 -14.01
C PRO A 713 52.10 11.54 -14.97
N ASN A 714 50.94 10.92 -14.79
CA ASN A 714 50.38 9.94 -15.72
C ASN A 714 48.87 10.22 -15.88
N PRO A 715 48.39 10.69 -17.04
CA PRO A 715 49.11 10.83 -18.32
C PRO A 715 50.22 11.90 -18.30
N ALA A 716 51.25 11.71 -19.11
CA ALA A 716 52.42 12.56 -19.24
C ALA A 716 52.44 13.31 -20.58
N GLU A 717 52.85 14.57 -20.57
CA GLU A 717 53.17 15.31 -21.79
C GLU A 717 54.67 15.17 -22.06
N ASP A 718 55.54 16.06 -21.60
CA ASP A 718 56.94 16.02 -22.03
C ASP A 718 57.87 15.25 -21.09
N LEU A 719 57.47 14.97 -19.85
CA LEU A 719 58.32 14.28 -18.87
C LEU A 719 57.53 13.36 -17.95
N ILE A 720 58.17 12.29 -17.49
CA ILE A 720 57.73 11.50 -16.33
C ILE A 720 58.79 11.48 -15.24
N THR A 721 58.34 11.39 -13.99
CA THR A 721 59.17 11.01 -12.85
C THR A 721 58.88 9.57 -12.49
N VAL A 722 59.91 8.73 -12.45
CA VAL A 722 59.86 7.39 -11.88
C VAL A 722 60.47 7.46 -10.49
N ASP A 723 59.64 7.22 -9.47
CA ASP A 723 59.97 7.32 -8.06
C ASP A 723 60.04 5.92 -7.42
N LEU A 724 61.24 5.57 -7.00
CA LEU A 724 61.62 4.31 -6.35
C LEU A 724 61.91 4.50 -4.86
N SER A 725 61.56 5.65 -4.26
CA SER A 725 61.94 6.00 -2.88
C SER A 725 61.41 5.08 -1.79
N MET A 726 60.43 4.23 -2.13
CA MET A 726 59.82 3.24 -1.24
C MET A 726 60.42 1.83 -1.42
N LEU A 727 61.42 1.66 -2.31
CA LEU A 727 62.18 0.42 -2.50
C LEU A 727 63.47 0.45 -1.65
N ASP A 728 63.64 -0.55 -0.78
CA ASP A 728 64.80 -0.64 0.14
C ASP A 728 66.01 -1.29 -0.55
N THR A 729 66.49 -0.70 -1.66
CA THR A 729 67.55 -1.30 -2.49
C THR A 729 68.46 -0.28 -3.15
N LYS A 730 69.71 -0.68 -3.43
CA LYS A 730 70.70 0.10 -4.18
C LYS A 730 70.96 -0.58 -5.53
N ASN A 731 70.92 0.17 -6.63
CA ASN A 731 71.14 -0.26 -8.02
C ASN A 731 69.91 -0.86 -8.74
N ALA A 732 68.94 -0.02 -9.09
CA ALA A 732 67.80 -0.42 -9.92
C ALA A 732 68.05 -0.10 -11.41
N ALA A 733 67.71 -1.04 -12.29
CA ALA A 733 67.68 -0.83 -13.74
C ALA A 733 66.25 -0.48 -14.18
N ILE A 734 66.09 0.60 -14.93
CA ILE A 734 64.79 1.04 -15.47
C ILE A 734 64.83 0.91 -16.99
N GLU A 735 63.84 0.25 -17.59
CA GLU A 735 63.64 0.18 -19.04
C GLU A 735 62.28 0.80 -19.38
N ILE A 736 62.23 1.66 -20.39
CA ILE A 736 60.97 2.12 -20.98
C ILE A 736 60.65 1.23 -22.17
N ILE A 737 59.46 0.66 -22.21
CA ILE A 737 59.05 -0.35 -23.19
C ILE A 737 57.76 0.11 -23.85
N ASP A 738 57.66 -0.01 -25.17
CA ASP A 738 56.39 0.20 -25.87
C ASP A 738 55.42 -0.97 -25.69
N ILE A 739 54.16 -0.81 -26.11
CA ILE A 739 53.14 -1.87 -26.05
C ILE A 739 53.50 -3.15 -26.81
N THR A 740 54.50 -3.13 -27.70
CA THR A 740 54.96 -4.31 -28.44
C THR A 740 56.06 -5.07 -27.70
N GLY A 741 56.50 -4.57 -26.55
CA GLY A 741 57.57 -5.17 -25.76
C GLY A 741 58.98 -4.71 -26.17
N LYS A 742 59.09 -3.70 -27.05
CA LYS A 742 60.39 -3.18 -27.48
C LYS A 742 60.88 -2.12 -26.49
N THR A 743 62.10 -2.30 -25.98
CA THR A 743 62.78 -1.29 -25.16
C THR A 743 63.10 -0.05 -25.99
N ILE A 744 62.61 1.10 -25.53
CA ILE A 744 62.79 2.43 -26.10
C ILE A 744 64.00 3.11 -25.48
N ASP A 745 64.12 3.11 -24.15
CA ASP A 745 65.26 3.65 -23.41
C ASP A 745 65.58 2.79 -22.17
N SER A 746 66.78 2.97 -21.61
CA SER A 746 67.20 2.31 -20.38
C SER A 746 68.07 3.20 -19.51
N TYR A 747 67.89 3.10 -18.20
CA TYR A 747 68.53 3.92 -17.17
C TYR A 747 69.00 3.04 -16.00
N THR A 748 70.02 3.49 -15.27
CA THR A 748 70.50 2.84 -14.04
C THR A 748 70.59 3.87 -12.93
N LEU A 749 70.15 3.53 -11.71
CA LEU A 749 70.16 4.43 -10.56
C LEU A 749 70.97 3.85 -9.40
N ASP A 750 72.07 4.53 -9.06
CA ASP A 750 73.00 4.07 -8.02
C ASP A 750 72.75 4.71 -6.64
N THR A 751 72.23 5.95 -6.57
CA THR A 751 72.03 6.67 -5.29
C THR A 751 70.78 7.55 -5.19
N ASN A 752 70.22 8.02 -6.30
CA ASN A 752 68.97 8.80 -6.28
C ASN A 752 67.80 7.87 -6.55
N MET A 753 66.89 7.73 -5.59
CA MET A 753 65.72 6.87 -5.72
C MET A 753 64.60 7.48 -6.59
N LYS A 754 64.91 8.51 -7.40
CA LYS A 754 63.98 9.11 -8.37
C LYS A 754 64.75 9.48 -9.63
N ILE A 755 64.12 9.30 -10.80
CA ILE A 755 64.63 9.76 -12.09
C ILE A 755 63.55 10.53 -12.85
N GLN A 756 63.94 11.59 -13.54
CA GLN A 756 63.10 12.25 -14.54
C GLN A 756 63.52 11.80 -15.93
N ILE A 757 62.55 11.37 -16.74
CA ILE A 757 62.75 10.87 -18.09
C ILE A 757 62.03 11.82 -19.05
N ASP A 758 62.78 12.34 -20.00
CA ASP A 758 62.28 13.20 -21.07
C ASP A 758 61.60 12.33 -22.14
N LEU A 759 60.37 12.67 -22.46
CA LEU A 759 59.51 11.97 -23.41
C LEU A 759 59.36 12.73 -24.74
N GLY A 760 60.10 13.82 -24.97
CA GLY A 760 59.92 14.70 -26.14
C GLY A 760 60.09 14.01 -27.49
N THR A 761 60.81 12.88 -27.55
CA THR A 761 60.98 12.07 -28.77
C THR A 761 60.05 10.85 -28.84
N TYR A 762 59.22 10.61 -27.83
CA TYR A 762 58.28 9.50 -27.78
C TYR A 762 57.00 9.85 -28.54
N ALA A 763 56.48 8.89 -29.31
CA ALA A 763 55.17 9.05 -29.95
C ALA A 763 54.04 8.94 -28.92
N ASN A 764 52.90 9.58 -29.16
CA ASN A 764 51.73 9.48 -28.29
C ASN A 764 51.23 8.04 -28.23
N GLY A 765 50.98 7.53 -27.03
CA GLY A 765 50.65 6.12 -26.84
C GLY A 765 50.85 5.63 -25.41
N ILE A 766 50.65 4.33 -25.24
CA ILE A 766 50.82 3.65 -23.96
C ILE A 766 52.25 3.08 -23.90
N TYR A 767 52.91 3.25 -22.76
CA TYR A 767 54.25 2.72 -22.51
C TYR A 767 54.29 2.06 -21.14
N GLN A 768 55.27 1.20 -20.94
CA GLN A 768 55.53 0.52 -19.67
C GLN A 768 56.93 0.87 -19.17
N VAL A 769 57.03 1.16 -17.88
CA VAL A 769 58.29 1.25 -17.15
C VAL A 769 58.53 -0.08 -16.48
N LYS A 770 59.62 -0.74 -16.86
CA LYS A 770 60.13 -1.94 -16.23
C LYS A 770 61.25 -1.58 -15.27
N VAL A 771 61.09 -1.89 -13.99
CA VAL A 771 62.13 -1.72 -12.98
C VAL A 771 62.64 -3.10 -12.59
N SER A 772 63.93 -3.37 -12.79
CA SER A 772 64.58 -4.64 -12.47
C SER A 772 65.61 -4.44 -11.36
N ASN A 773 65.59 -5.32 -10.35
CA ASN A 773 66.38 -5.17 -9.14
C ASN A 773 66.57 -6.52 -8.43
N ASP A 774 67.82 -6.97 -8.25
CA ASP A 774 68.20 -8.23 -7.57
C ASP A 774 67.30 -9.43 -7.87
N GLY A 775 66.95 -9.62 -9.16
CA GLY A 775 66.13 -10.73 -9.65
C GLY A 775 64.61 -10.50 -9.63
N SER A 776 64.14 -9.39 -9.07
CA SER A 776 62.73 -8.96 -9.13
C SER A 776 62.50 -7.99 -10.30
N THR A 777 61.30 -8.01 -10.88
CA THR A 777 60.88 -7.11 -11.97
C THR A 777 59.50 -6.52 -11.67
N ILE A 778 59.38 -5.19 -11.70
CA ILE A 778 58.14 -4.45 -11.53
C ILE A 778 57.79 -3.76 -12.85
N MET A 779 56.54 -3.84 -13.27
CA MET A 779 56.04 -3.22 -14.50
C MET A 779 54.94 -2.20 -14.17
N LYS A 780 55.08 -0.95 -14.61
CA LYS A 780 54.08 0.10 -14.42
C LYS A 780 53.76 0.79 -15.75
N GLN A 781 52.48 0.98 -16.04
CA GLN A 781 52.05 1.62 -17.29
C GLN A 781 51.93 3.15 -17.12
N PHE A 782 52.31 3.90 -18.15
CA PHE A 782 51.97 5.30 -18.29
C PHE A 782 51.50 5.64 -19.72
N VAL A 783 50.77 6.74 -19.85
CA VAL A 783 50.24 7.24 -21.12
C VAL A 783 50.99 8.51 -21.51
N LYS A 784 51.64 8.52 -22.68
CA LYS A 784 52.20 9.72 -23.31
C LYS A 784 51.12 10.36 -24.19
N LYS A 785 50.75 11.60 -23.86
CA LYS A 785 49.79 12.42 -24.62
C LYS A 785 50.43 13.23 -25.73
#